data_AF-A0A011P7P7-F1
#
_entry.id   AF-A0A011P7P7-F1
#
_cell.length_a   1.000
_cell.length_b   1.000
_cell.length_c   1.000
_cell.angle_alpha   90.00
_cell.angle_beta   90.00
_cell.angle_gamma   90.00
#
_symmetry.space_group_name_H-M   'P 1'
#
loop_
_entity.id
_entity.type
_entity.pdbx_description
1 polymer ?
#
loop_
_entity_poly.entity_id
_entity_poly.type
_entity_poly.pdbx_seq_one_letter_code
_entity_poly.pdbx_strand_id
1 'polypeptide(L)'
;MTPPEEAKRPTVLIVDDDHVMRMLEQETLTQFDFEVSVAADGEEALALLTGQPPDLILLDVDMPGVDGFAVCRHIRQRWDMSEVPVIMVTGMDDIESINQAYQSGASDFISKPINWPILGHRARYVLRSAQEARQLRELEEKQAAIVRAMPDMIFLMNRYGVHLDYKAGFGAEPYVPANDFLGRKVSEVLPGDVAEIILRGVERASECGDLQSVVYQLSMPDGIHHYEGRIAPSGPETVVMVVRDITLQKLNEEKIRRLAYFDTLTGMPNRESFLEKLDLELLRASRAKRQVALLFLDLDGFKRVNDTLGHSAGDYLLQAVAGRLKEKLRAGDLLTRPALEKTGLHLARLGGDEFTVVLPDLDGTQTVSMVAERLQALLGRPFRIGGQEITVTASIGIAIFPEDGDDAASLLKHADTAMYHAKDQGRNNWQLYNRSLTAETMARIRLENDLRKGLERDEFRLLYQPQVRADDGTIVGLEALIRWQHPEHGVVSPAQFIPVAEDSGLIVAIGDWVLRTACRQLCSWQATGLETPRVAVNVSARQLRAHDFLGSVAAIIAETGIEPGQVELELTESILMEPEARRIDGFHRLRALGVHFSIDDFGTGYSSLSYVKRFPIGMLKIDQSFVRGLPGNADDAGITTAIIAMAHSLGLEVIAEGVETRAQLDFLRRANCQKIQGYLFSRPRPPDEVEQLLRQGSIRPPP
;
A
#
# COMPACT_ATOMS: atom_id res chain seq x y z
N MET A 1 -33.05 10.30 42.74
CA MET A 1 -33.03 10.75 44.14
C MET A 1 -32.47 9.61 44.96
N THR A 2 -31.16 9.66 45.21
CA THR A 2 -30.55 8.94 46.33
C THR A 2 -31.27 9.37 47.62
N PRO A 3 -31.52 8.47 48.58
CA PRO A 3 -32.07 8.88 49.87
C PRO A 3 -31.14 9.94 50.48
N PRO A 4 -31.63 10.89 51.29
CA PRO A 4 -30.73 11.74 52.05
C PRO A 4 -29.82 10.82 52.89
N GLU A 5 -28.51 10.90 52.70
CA GLU A 5 -27.55 10.35 53.66
C GLU A 5 -27.99 10.84 55.04
N GLU A 6 -28.27 9.93 55.97
CA GLU A 6 -28.48 10.29 57.37
C GLU A 6 -27.29 11.14 57.79
N ALA A 7 -27.53 12.43 58.02
CA ALA A 7 -26.48 13.36 58.38
C ALA A 7 -25.81 12.83 59.66
N LYS A 8 -24.57 12.36 59.51
CA LYS A 8 -23.79 11.81 60.61
C LYS A 8 -23.72 12.88 61.69
N ARG A 9 -24.16 12.54 62.91
CA ARG A 9 -24.16 13.49 64.02
C ARG A 9 -22.72 13.87 64.35
N PRO A 10 -22.40 15.16 64.52
CA PRO A 10 -21.05 15.57 64.89
C PRO A 10 -20.69 15.01 66.26
N THR A 11 -19.49 14.46 66.35
CA THR A 11 -18.96 13.81 67.55
C THR A 11 -18.27 14.83 68.46
N VAL A 12 -18.56 14.78 69.76
CA VAL A 12 -17.90 15.62 70.77
C VAL A 12 -17.26 14.74 71.82
N LEU A 13 -16.01 15.02 72.17
CA LEU A 13 -15.35 14.46 73.34
C LEU A 13 -15.41 15.47 74.48
N ILE A 14 -16.05 15.09 75.58
CA ILE A 14 -16.09 15.86 76.81
C ILE A 14 -15.04 15.28 77.76
N VAL A 15 -14.19 16.14 78.31
CA VAL A 15 -13.14 15.76 79.26
C VAL A 15 -13.26 16.67 80.48
N ASP A 16 -13.77 16.14 81.58
CA ASP A 16 -13.93 16.87 82.86
C ASP A 16 -13.88 15.84 84.00
N ASP A 17 -13.21 16.14 85.11
CA ASP A 17 -13.03 15.19 86.21
C ASP A 17 -14.29 15.09 87.11
N ASP A 18 -15.12 16.14 87.13
CA ASP A 18 -16.38 16.20 87.85
C ASP A 18 -17.47 15.40 87.11
N HIS A 19 -17.90 14.31 87.74
CA HIS A 19 -18.95 13.43 87.22
C HIS A 19 -20.29 14.15 86.98
N VAL A 20 -20.64 15.13 87.83
CA VAL A 20 -21.89 15.90 87.71
C VAL A 20 -21.80 16.86 86.53
N MET A 21 -20.67 17.55 86.37
CA MET A 21 -20.46 18.46 85.23
C MET A 21 -20.50 17.71 83.91
N ARG A 22 -19.77 16.59 83.79
CA ARG A 22 -19.82 15.74 82.60
C ARG A 22 -21.21 15.28 82.22
N MET A 23 -22.04 14.88 83.20
CA MET A 23 -23.41 14.45 82.93
C MET A 23 -24.26 15.59 82.36
N LEU A 24 -24.11 16.81 82.89
CA LEU A 24 -24.84 17.99 82.42
C LEU A 24 -24.36 18.47 81.04
N GLU A 25 -23.05 18.43 80.78
CA GLU A 25 -22.48 18.75 79.47
C GLU A 25 -22.91 17.72 78.43
N GLN A 26 -22.91 16.43 78.78
CA GLN A 26 -23.38 15.36 77.91
C GLN A 26 -24.86 15.52 77.58
N GLU A 27 -25.73 15.78 78.57
CA GLU A 27 -27.15 15.99 78.34
C GLU A 27 -27.40 17.22 77.46
N THR A 28 -26.71 18.33 77.75
CA THR A 28 -26.83 19.58 77.00
C THR A 28 -26.40 19.38 75.54
N LEU A 29 -25.22 18.81 75.28
CA LEU A 29 -24.73 18.62 73.91
C LEU A 29 -25.54 17.57 73.15
N THR A 30 -26.04 16.53 73.82
CA THR A 30 -26.94 15.54 73.18
C THR A 30 -28.25 16.18 72.72
N GLN A 31 -28.80 17.14 73.48
CA GLN A 31 -29.98 17.92 73.07
C GLN A 31 -29.72 18.81 71.84
N PHE A 32 -28.46 19.12 71.57
CA PHE A 32 -28.00 19.86 70.39
C PHE A 32 -27.49 18.94 69.27
N ASP A 33 -27.99 17.70 69.20
CA ASP A 33 -27.74 16.70 68.16
C ASP A 33 -26.27 16.24 68.02
N PHE A 34 -25.46 16.43 69.06
CA PHE A 34 -24.10 15.89 69.09
C PHE A 34 -24.09 14.43 69.56
N GLU A 35 -23.20 13.62 68.99
CA GLU A 35 -22.85 12.30 69.51
C GLU A 35 -21.71 12.46 70.53
N VAL A 36 -21.99 12.19 71.80
CA VAL A 36 -21.07 12.55 72.89
C VAL A 36 -20.30 11.34 73.40
N SER A 37 -18.99 11.48 73.48
CA SER A 37 -18.07 10.61 74.21
C SER A 37 -17.50 11.35 75.42
N VAL A 38 -17.16 10.64 76.49
CA VAL A 38 -16.71 11.25 77.75
C VAL A 38 -15.39 10.61 78.21
N ALA A 39 -14.54 11.42 78.84
CA ALA A 39 -13.32 11.01 79.53
C ALA A 39 -13.28 11.62 80.93
N ALA A 40 -12.78 10.89 81.92
CA ALA A 40 -12.73 11.29 83.33
C ALA A 40 -11.46 12.07 83.69
N ASP A 41 -10.42 11.99 82.87
CA ASP A 41 -9.16 12.68 83.08
C ASP A 41 -8.41 12.85 81.76
N GLY A 42 -7.28 13.58 81.81
CA GLY A 42 -6.46 13.83 80.64
C GLY A 42 -5.77 12.57 80.06
N GLU A 43 -5.53 11.52 80.85
CA GLU A 43 -4.92 10.28 80.34
C GLU A 43 -5.93 9.47 79.52
N GLU A 44 -7.17 9.35 80.00
CA GLU A 44 -8.28 8.72 79.29
C GLU A 44 -8.60 9.48 77.99
N ALA A 45 -8.60 10.82 78.03
CA ALA A 45 -8.78 11.63 76.83
C ALA A 45 -7.71 11.37 75.77
N LEU A 46 -6.43 11.33 76.17
CA LEU A 46 -5.33 11.02 75.25
C LEU A 46 -5.40 9.59 74.71
N ALA A 47 -5.84 8.63 75.51
CA ALA A 47 -6.07 7.25 75.06
C ALA A 47 -7.17 7.18 74.00
N LEU A 48 -8.29 7.87 74.20
CA LEU A 48 -9.39 7.94 73.22
C LEU A 48 -8.97 8.63 71.91
N LEU A 49 -8.08 9.63 71.99
CA LEU A 49 -7.54 10.35 70.82
C LEU A 49 -6.50 9.54 70.02
N THR A 50 -6.17 8.30 70.42
CA THR A 50 -5.37 7.41 69.56
C THR A 50 -6.15 6.91 68.33
N GLY A 51 -7.49 6.89 68.41
CA GLY A 51 -8.40 6.45 67.35
C GLY A 51 -8.78 7.54 66.33
N GLN A 52 -10.05 7.55 65.90
CA GLN A 52 -10.60 8.62 65.05
C GLN A 52 -10.78 9.90 65.88
N PRO A 53 -10.37 11.08 65.37
CA PRO A 53 -10.55 12.33 66.11
C PRO A 53 -12.04 12.69 66.18
N PRO A 54 -12.52 13.24 67.32
CA PRO A 54 -13.85 13.83 67.41
C PRO A 54 -13.93 15.13 66.59
N ASP A 55 -15.14 15.53 66.22
CA ASP A 55 -15.39 16.79 65.50
C ASP A 55 -15.19 18.03 66.40
N LEU A 56 -15.30 17.89 67.72
CA LEU A 56 -15.10 18.95 68.71
C LEU A 56 -14.67 18.34 70.05
N ILE A 57 -13.87 19.07 70.84
CA ILE A 57 -13.50 18.67 72.19
C ILE A 57 -13.92 19.77 73.17
N LEU A 58 -14.65 19.40 74.22
CA LEU A 58 -14.91 20.22 75.39
C LEU A 58 -13.98 19.74 76.51
N LEU A 59 -13.07 20.61 76.97
CA LEU A 59 -11.93 20.22 77.78
C LEU A 59 -11.84 21.08 79.03
N ASP A 60 -12.06 20.47 80.19
CA ASP A 60 -11.83 21.12 81.47
C ASP A 60 -10.33 21.39 81.67
N VAL A 61 -10.03 22.54 82.28
CA VAL A 61 -8.66 22.97 82.54
C VAL A 61 -8.12 22.32 83.81
N ASP A 62 -8.94 22.25 84.87
CA ASP A 62 -8.52 21.93 86.23
C ASP A 62 -8.71 20.45 86.58
N MET A 63 -7.96 19.56 85.93
CA MET A 63 -8.06 18.10 86.14
C MET A 63 -6.84 17.52 86.88
N PRO A 64 -7.02 16.47 87.71
CA PRO A 64 -5.91 15.79 88.37
C PRO A 64 -5.03 15.02 87.37
N GLY A 65 -3.71 15.09 87.56
CA GLY A 65 -2.74 14.43 86.68
C GLY A 65 -2.35 15.31 85.49
N VAL A 66 -2.90 15.03 84.31
CA VAL A 66 -2.64 15.81 83.09
C VAL A 66 -3.70 16.92 82.95
N ASP A 67 -3.28 18.17 83.08
CA ASP A 67 -4.17 19.33 82.97
C ASP A 67 -4.70 19.56 81.54
N GLY A 68 -5.79 20.33 81.42
CA GLY A 68 -6.42 20.61 80.11
C GLY A 68 -5.50 21.36 79.15
N PHE A 69 -4.58 22.19 79.65
CA PHE A 69 -3.61 22.88 78.79
C PHE A 69 -2.62 21.91 78.15
N ALA A 70 -2.15 20.90 78.87
CA ALA A 70 -1.25 19.87 78.39
C ALA A 70 -1.94 18.96 77.36
N VAL A 71 -3.20 18.58 77.60
CA VAL A 71 -4.00 17.82 76.63
C VAL A 71 -4.19 18.63 75.33
N CYS A 72 -4.52 19.92 75.42
CA CYS A 72 -4.70 20.77 74.24
C CYS A 72 -3.40 20.92 73.42
N ARG A 73 -2.25 21.13 74.08
CA ARG A 73 -0.95 21.16 73.39
C ARG A 73 -0.65 19.83 72.69
N HIS A 74 -1.01 18.70 73.29
CA HIS A 74 -0.84 17.39 72.67
C HIS A 74 -1.71 17.23 71.41
N ILE A 75 -2.97 17.67 71.46
CA ILE A 75 -3.87 17.68 70.28
C ILE A 75 -3.25 18.47 69.13
N ARG A 76 -2.65 19.65 69.42
CA ARG A 76 -2.06 20.53 68.41
C ARG A 76 -0.78 20.03 67.77
N GLN A 77 -0.15 18.99 68.33
CA GLN A 77 0.96 18.30 67.67
C GLN A 77 0.50 17.42 66.50
N ARG A 78 -0.80 17.07 66.44
CA ARG A 78 -1.36 16.14 65.45
C ARG A 78 -2.44 16.76 64.56
N TRP A 79 -3.23 17.69 65.08
CA TRP A 79 -4.33 18.33 64.36
C TRP A 79 -4.40 19.83 64.62
N ASP A 80 -4.67 20.60 63.56
CA ASP A 80 -4.87 22.04 63.69
C ASP A 80 -6.27 22.41 64.24
N MET A 81 -6.52 23.72 64.45
CA MET A 81 -7.79 24.22 64.98
C MET A 81 -8.99 24.02 64.05
N SER A 82 -8.77 23.86 62.74
CA SER A 82 -9.82 23.60 61.74
C SER A 82 -10.17 22.12 61.62
N GLU A 83 -9.24 21.24 62.01
CA GLU A 83 -9.43 19.79 62.04
C GLU A 83 -10.08 19.33 63.33
N VAL A 84 -9.60 19.81 64.49
CA VAL A 84 -10.15 19.48 65.81
C VAL A 84 -10.25 20.75 66.66
N PRO A 85 -11.40 21.44 66.65
CA PRO A 85 -11.63 22.56 67.54
C PRO A 85 -11.68 22.11 69.01
N VAL A 86 -11.12 22.92 69.90
CA VAL A 86 -11.10 22.65 71.35
C VAL A 86 -11.71 23.84 72.08
N ILE A 87 -12.76 23.60 72.86
CA ILE A 87 -13.36 24.57 73.77
C ILE A 87 -12.87 24.25 75.17
N MET A 88 -12.11 25.16 75.78
CA MET A 88 -11.67 25.00 77.16
C MET A 88 -12.75 25.44 78.13
N VAL A 89 -12.99 24.65 79.18
CA VAL A 89 -13.85 25.00 80.31
C VAL A 89 -12.94 25.31 81.49
N THR A 90 -13.08 26.47 82.12
CA THR A 90 -12.18 26.89 83.22
C THR A 90 -12.94 27.54 84.36
N GLY A 91 -12.54 27.31 85.60
CA GLY A 91 -13.04 28.03 86.77
C GLY A 91 -12.35 29.37 87.04
N MET A 92 -11.37 29.74 86.20
CA MET A 92 -10.56 30.94 86.36
C MET A 92 -11.02 32.03 85.39
N ASP A 93 -11.61 33.10 85.91
CA ASP A 93 -12.17 34.21 85.12
C ASP A 93 -11.14 35.33 84.85
N ASP A 94 -9.85 35.08 85.11
CA ASP A 94 -8.79 36.07 84.94
C ASP A 94 -8.19 36.06 83.52
N ILE A 95 -7.64 37.21 83.12
CA ILE A 95 -7.12 37.44 81.76
C ILE A 95 -5.88 36.55 81.48
N GLU A 96 -5.13 36.13 82.50
CA GLU A 96 -3.92 35.33 82.33
C GLU A 96 -4.29 33.90 81.90
N SER A 97 -5.30 33.31 82.56
CA SER A 97 -5.86 31.99 82.24
C SER A 97 -6.46 31.93 80.82
N ILE A 98 -7.16 32.99 80.39
CA ILE A 98 -7.71 33.09 79.02
C ILE A 98 -6.60 33.14 77.97
N ASN A 99 -5.55 33.93 78.21
CA ASN A 99 -4.40 34.01 77.30
C ASN A 99 -3.68 32.65 77.21
N GLN A 100 -3.55 31.95 78.33
CA GLN A 100 -2.94 30.61 78.38
C GLN A 100 -3.75 29.58 77.59
N ALA A 101 -5.09 29.68 77.57
CA ALA A 101 -5.96 28.82 76.78
C ALA A 101 -5.70 28.97 75.27
N TYR A 102 -5.68 30.20 74.75
CA TYR A 102 -5.39 30.45 73.34
C TYR A 102 -3.93 30.11 72.97
N GLN A 103 -2.95 30.39 73.85
CA GLN A 103 -1.55 30.02 73.62
C GLN A 103 -1.34 28.50 73.56
N SER A 104 -2.16 27.74 74.27
CA SER A 104 -2.14 26.26 74.22
C SER A 104 -2.84 25.70 72.98
N GLY A 105 -3.52 26.55 72.19
CA GLY A 105 -4.17 26.22 70.93
C GLY A 105 -5.68 25.95 71.04
N ALA A 106 -6.36 26.41 72.09
CA ALA A 106 -7.81 26.35 72.17
C ALA A 106 -8.47 27.20 71.07
N SER A 107 -9.61 26.74 70.56
CA SER A 107 -10.43 27.45 69.59
C SER A 107 -11.39 28.45 70.27
N ASP A 108 -11.85 28.14 71.48
CA ASP A 108 -12.67 29.02 72.32
C ASP A 108 -12.54 28.62 73.79
N PHE A 109 -13.10 29.43 74.70
CA PHE A 109 -13.15 29.12 76.14
C PHE A 109 -14.51 29.47 76.78
N ILE A 110 -14.84 28.80 77.89
CA ILE A 110 -16.05 28.96 78.69
C ILE A 110 -15.68 29.01 80.18
N SER A 111 -16.12 30.05 80.89
CA SER A 111 -15.92 30.21 82.34
C SER A 111 -17.00 29.48 83.16
N LYS A 112 -16.62 28.86 84.30
CA LYS A 112 -17.55 28.26 85.28
C LYS A 112 -18.09 29.37 86.22
N PRO A 113 -19.40 29.42 86.55
CA PRO A 113 -20.44 28.44 86.25
C PRO A 113 -20.93 28.52 84.79
N ILE A 114 -21.07 27.35 84.15
CA ILE A 114 -21.44 27.21 82.74
C ILE A 114 -22.88 27.70 82.51
N ASN A 115 -23.07 28.53 81.49
CA ASN A 115 -24.40 28.90 81.01
C ASN A 115 -24.91 27.83 80.03
N TRP A 116 -25.61 26.83 80.56
CA TRP A 116 -26.12 25.67 79.81
C TRP A 116 -26.93 26.03 78.55
N PRO A 117 -27.85 27.01 78.57
CA PRO A 117 -28.52 27.48 77.35
C PRO A 117 -27.61 27.91 76.20
N ILE A 118 -26.39 28.37 76.49
CA ILE A 118 -25.46 28.92 75.48
C ILE A 118 -24.42 27.90 75.02
N LEU A 119 -24.06 26.91 75.85
CA LEU A 119 -23.02 25.91 75.57
C LEU A 119 -23.24 25.22 74.20
N GLY A 120 -24.44 24.70 73.96
CA GLY A 120 -24.76 24.01 72.70
C GLY A 120 -24.67 24.92 71.46
N HIS A 121 -25.07 26.19 71.60
CA HIS A 121 -24.94 27.18 70.52
C HIS A 121 -23.48 27.56 70.25
N ARG A 122 -22.66 27.71 71.30
CA ARG A 122 -21.21 27.97 71.17
C ARG A 122 -20.48 26.80 70.52
N ALA A 123 -20.75 25.57 70.97
CA ALA A 123 -20.20 24.35 70.38
C ALA A 123 -20.51 24.26 68.87
N ARG A 124 -21.76 24.51 68.47
CA ARG A 124 -22.16 24.53 67.05
C ARG A 124 -21.45 25.64 66.25
N TYR A 125 -21.29 26.83 66.83
CA TYR A 125 -20.62 27.94 66.16
C TYR A 125 -19.15 27.66 65.89
N VAL A 126 -18.41 27.19 66.91
CA VAL A 126 -16.99 26.85 66.80
C VAL A 126 -16.79 25.73 65.79
N LEU A 127 -17.61 24.67 65.84
CA LEU A 127 -17.54 23.56 64.88
C LEU A 127 -17.79 24.04 63.45
N ARG A 128 -18.82 24.86 63.23
CA ARG A 128 -19.14 25.39 61.90
C ARG A 128 -17.97 26.23 61.33
N SER A 129 -17.37 27.08 62.16
CA SER A 129 -16.23 27.90 61.73
C SER A 129 -15.02 27.05 61.36
N ALA A 130 -14.76 25.96 62.09
CA ALA A 130 -13.69 25.01 61.77
C ALA A 130 -13.96 24.27 60.43
N GLN A 131 -15.20 23.82 60.22
CA GLN A 131 -15.62 23.17 58.98
C GLN A 131 -15.50 24.07 57.75
N GLU A 132 -15.93 25.33 57.85
CA GLU A 132 -15.81 26.32 56.75
C GLU A 132 -14.35 26.57 56.37
N ALA A 133 -13.46 26.70 57.37
CA ALA A 133 -12.02 26.88 57.14
C ALA A 133 -11.38 25.65 56.48
N ARG A 134 -11.76 24.44 56.91
CA ARG A 134 -11.28 23.19 56.30
C ARG A 134 -11.73 23.05 54.85
N GLN A 135 -13.02 23.30 54.57
CA GLN A 135 -13.57 23.22 53.21
C GLN A 135 -12.86 24.19 52.24
N LEU A 136 -12.58 25.41 52.69
CA LEU A 136 -11.86 26.39 51.88
C LEU A 136 -10.45 25.89 51.52
N ARG A 137 -9.71 25.36 52.51
CA ARG A 137 -8.37 24.81 52.28
C ARG A 137 -8.39 23.61 51.33
N GLU A 138 -9.32 22.67 51.53
CA GLU A 138 -9.49 21.51 50.63
C GLU A 138 -9.82 21.95 49.19
N LEU A 139 -10.64 22.99 49.03
CA LEU A 139 -10.96 23.55 47.71
C LEU A 139 -9.74 24.20 47.06
N GLU A 140 -8.97 25.00 47.81
CA GLU A 140 -7.75 25.66 47.33
C GLU A 140 -6.69 24.63 46.91
N GLU A 141 -6.46 23.60 47.74
CA GLU A 141 -5.52 22.51 47.43
C GLU A 141 -5.95 21.73 46.18
N LYS A 142 -7.25 21.41 46.08
CA LYS A 142 -7.81 20.73 44.92
C LYS A 142 -7.66 21.57 43.65
N GLN A 143 -7.92 22.88 43.72
CA GLN A 143 -7.74 23.80 42.60
C GLN A 143 -6.26 23.90 42.20
N ALA A 144 -5.35 23.99 43.17
CA ALA A 144 -3.91 24.00 42.91
C ALA A 144 -3.42 22.70 42.24
N ALA A 145 -3.94 21.55 42.68
CA ALA A 145 -3.64 20.26 42.09
C ALA A 145 -4.12 20.16 40.63
N ILE A 146 -5.34 20.62 40.33
CA ILE A 146 -5.86 20.67 38.96
C ILE A 146 -4.96 21.53 38.08
N VAL A 147 -4.60 22.74 38.53
CA VAL A 147 -3.76 23.65 37.76
C VAL A 147 -2.37 23.06 37.50
N ARG A 148 -1.75 22.40 38.49
CA ARG A 148 -0.44 21.75 38.31
C ARG A 148 -0.46 20.54 37.39
N ALA A 149 -1.60 19.83 37.29
CA ALA A 149 -1.75 18.69 36.41
C ALA A 149 -1.98 19.08 34.94
N MET A 150 -2.26 20.35 34.64
CA MET A 150 -2.45 20.81 33.27
C MET A 150 -1.10 21.08 32.58
N PRO A 151 -0.92 20.62 31.33
CA PRO A 151 0.27 20.93 30.53
C PRO A 151 0.23 22.34 29.93
N ASP A 152 -0.90 23.03 30.04
CA ASP A 152 -1.13 24.34 29.43
C ASP A 152 -0.56 25.47 30.29
N MET A 153 -0.09 26.54 29.65
CA MET A 153 0.34 27.77 30.32
C MET A 153 -0.88 28.63 30.65
N ILE A 154 -0.90 29.22 31.85
CA ILE A 154 -1.99 30.11 32.27
C ILE A 154 -1.44 31.50 32.50
N PHE A 155 -2.02 32.49 31.83
CA PHE A 155 -1.71 33.90 32.00
C PHE A 155 -2.92 34.62 32.56
N LEU A 156 -2.72 35.36 33.64
CA LEU A 156 -3.71 36.32 34.12
C LEU A 156 -3.35 37.69 33.54
N MET A 157 -4.30 38.38 32.93
CA MET A 157 -4.10 39.70 32.34
C MET A 157 -5.20 40.66 32.77
N ASN A 158 -4.92 41.96 32.70
CA ASN A 158 -5.99 42.96 32.78
C ASN A 158 -6.70 43.15 31.42
N ARG A 159 -7.80 43.93 31.38
CA ARG A 159 -8.55 44.22 30.15
C ARG A 159 -7.75 44.91 29.03
N TYR A 160 -6.57 45.48 29.35
CA TYR A 160 -5.68 46.12 28.39
C TYR A 160 -4.58 45.18 27.87
N GLY A 161 -4.59 43.91 28.29
CA GLY A 161 -3.61 42.90 27.92
C GLY A 161 -2.25 43.08 28.61
N VAL A 162 -2.21 43.58 29.84
CA VAL A 162 -0.99 43.56 30.68
C VAL A 162 -0.95 42.27 31.48
N HIS A 163 0.17 41.55 31.46
CA HIS A 163 0.36 40.32 32.22
C HIS A 163 0.48 40.64 33.72
N LEU A 164 -0.41 40.05 34.53
CA LEU A 164 -0.47 40.23 35.98
C LEU A 164 0.17 39.04 36.72
N ASP A 165 -0.13 37.83 36.26
CA ASP A 165 0.36 36.59 36.85
C ASP A 165 0.54 35.52 35.77
N TYR A 166 1.35 34.51 36.07
CA TYR A 166 1.67 33.40 35.19
C TYR A 166 1.83 32.10 35.96
N LYS A 167 1.25 31.03 35.43
CA LYS A 167 1.49 29.67 35.88
C LYS A 167 2.00 28.84 34.72
N ALA A 168 3.18 28.26 34.91
CA ALA A 168 3.80 27.37 33.94
C ALA A 168 3.02 26.05 33.85
N GLY A 169 2.76 25.62 32.63
CA GLY A 169 2.32 24.26 32.35
C GLY A 169 3.50 23.30 32.50
N PHE A 170 3.21 22.04 32.81
CA PHE A 170 4.25 21.02 32.93
C PHE A 170 5.05 20.87 31.63
N GLY A 171 6.33 21.27 31.64
CA GLY A 171 7.23 21.18 30.48
C GLY A 171 7.00 22.22 29.37
N ALA A 172 6.17 23.26 29.62
CA ALA A 172 5.93 24.34 28.67
C ALA A 172 6.71 25.60 29.07
N GLU A 173 7.57 26.10 28.18
CA GLU A 173 8.30 27.35 28.37
C GLU A 173 7.62 28.50 27.61
N PRO A 174 7.48 29.69 28.25
CA PRO A 174 6.92 30.86 27.58
C PRO A 174 7.90 31.40 26.54
N TYR A 175 7.37 32.14 25.55
CA TYR A 175 8.16 32.76 24.47
C TYR A 175 9.32 33.63 24.98
N VAL A 176 9.11 34.26 26.13
CA VAL A 176 10.08 35.11 26.83
C VAL A 176 10.10 34.68 28.31
N PRO A 177 11.24 34.72 29.03
CA PRO A 177 11.29 34.40 30.45
C PRO A 177 10.27 35.20 31.29
N ALA A 178 9.73 34.58 32.35
CA ALA A 178 8.67 35.16 33.19
C ALA A 178 8.98 36.57 33.72
N ASN A 179 10.23 36.82 34.10
CA ASN A 179 10.67 38.12 34.62
C ASN A 179 10.60 39.26 33.60
N ASP A 180 10.56 38.93 32.31
CA ASP A 180 10.67 39.90 31.23
C ASP A 180 9.31 40.29 30.63
N PHE A 181 8.22 39.63 31.04
CA PHE A 181 6.86 39.93 30.56
C PHE A 181 5.84 40.28 31.66
N LEU A 182 6.08 39.90 32.93
CA LEU A 182 5.20 40.29 34.03
C LEU A 182 5.17 41.83 34.18
N GLY A 183 3.96 42.39 34.30
CA GLY A 183 3.73 43.83 34.34
C GLY A 183 3.78 44.54 32.99
N ARG A 184 4.06 43.83 31.88
CA ARG A 184 4.16 44.39 30.53
C ARG A 184 2.97 43.99 29.66
N LYS A 185 2.68 44.82 28.66
CA LYS A 185 1.59 44.58 27.71
C LYS A 185 1.97 43.49 26.71
N VAL A 186 1.01 42.68 26.27
CA VAL A 186 1.20 41.63 25.23
C VAL A 186 1.92 42.18 23.99
N SER A 187 1.59 43.39 23.55
CA SER A 187 2.21 44.07 22.40
C SER A 187 3.67 44.46 22.58
N GLU A 188 4.19 44.42 23.80
CA GLU A 188 5.60 44.70 24.11
C GLU A 188 6.45 43.43 24.20
N VAL A 189 5.80 42.26 24.24
CA VAL A 189 6.40 40.95 24.51
C VAL A 189 6.34 40.05 23.28
N LEU A 190 5.21 40.08 22.55
CA LEU A 190 4.96 39.22 21.39
C LEU A 190 5.06 39.99 20.07
N PRO A 191 5.29 39.31 18.93
CA PRO A 191 5.20 39.89 17.60
C PRO A 191 3.87 40.61 17.36
N GLY A 192 3.89 41.69 16.57
CA GLY A 192 2.75 42.61 16.45
C GLY A 192 1.46 41.97 15.91
N ASP A 193 1.58 41.05 14.95
CA ASP A 193 0.47 40.27 14.39
C ASP A 193 -0.16 39.34 15.43
N VAL A 194 0.67 38.65 16.22
CA VAL A 194 0.22 37.77 17.32
C VAL A 194 -0.41 38.58 18.43
N ALA A 195 0.21 39.69 18.82
CA ALA A 195 -0.30 40.58 19.87
C ALA A 195 -1.66 41.17 19.51
N GLU A 196 -1.88 41.53 18.25
CA GLU A 196 -3.17 42.04 17.77
C GLU A 196 -4.28 40.98 17.87
N ILE A 197 -3.98 39.73 17.50
CA ILE A 197 -4.91 38.60 17.63
C ILE A 197 -5.32 38.41 19.10
N ILE A 198 -4.34 38.39 20.01
CA ILE A 198 -4.59 38.16 21.44
C ILE A 198 -5.34 39.34 22.05
N LEU A 199 -4.94 40.59 21.79
CA LEU A 199 -5.61 41.77 22.33
C LEU A 199 -7.07 41.87 21.88
N ARG A 200 -7.37 41.54 20.62
CA ARG A 200 -8.76 41.43 20.15
C ARG A 200 -9.54 40.34 20.88
N GLY A 201 -8.90 39.21 21.18
CA GLY A 201 -9.49 38.15 21.99
C GLY A 201 -9.79 38.61 23.42
N VAL A 202 -8.87 39.35 24.05
CA VAL A 202 -9.03 39.93 25.39
C VAL A 202 -10.16 40.97 25.42
N GLU A 203 -10.19 41.87 24.45
CA GLU A 203 -11.23 42.90 24.32
C GLU A 203 -12.61 42.26 24.19
N ARG A 204 -12.77 41.31 23.26
CA ARG A 204 -14.03 40.57 23.09
C ARG A 204 -14.42 39.83 24.35
N ALA A 205 -13.53 39.03 24.94
CA ALA A 205 -13.84 38.28 26.17
C ALA A 205 -14.31 39.19 27.31
N SER A 206 -13.75 40.41 27.40
CA SER A 206 -14.12 41.40 28.40
C SER A 206 -15.48 42.06 28.10
N GLU A 207 -15.81 42.31 26.84
CA GLU A 207 -17.05 42.98 26.42
C GLU A 207 -18.26 42.04 26.39
N CYS A 208 -18.12 40.85 25.80
CA CYS A 208 -19.24 39.90 25.63
C CYS A 208 -19.36 38.88 26.77
N GLY A 209 -18.33 38.74 27.62
CA GLY A 209 -18.33 37.78 28.72
C GLY A 209 -18.14 36.31 28.30
N ASP A 210 -18.00 36.05 27.00
CA ASP A 210 -17.88 34.71 26.42
C ASP A 210 -16.42 34.27 26.22
N LEU A 211 -16.20 32.96 26.29
CA LEU A 211 -14.93 32.32 25.96
C LEU A 211 -14.50 32.62 24.51
N GLN A 212 -13.32 33.20 24.33
CA GLN A 212 -12.70 33.41 23.03
C GLN A 212 -11.61 32.37 22.79
N SER A 213 -11.54 31.82 21.57
CA SER A 213 -10.41 30.98 21.14
C SER A 213 -9.68 31.68 19.99
N VAL A 214 -8.36 31.75 20.11
CA VAL A 214 -7.46 32.31 19.10
C VAL A 214 -6.34 31.33 18.81
N VAL A 215 -5.97 31.21 17.53
CA VAL A 215 -4.85 30.36 17.11
C VAL A 215 -3.79 31.26 16.47
N TYR A 216 -2.54 31.09 16.87
CA TYR A 216 -1.41 31.89 16.40
C TYR A 216 -0.13 31.07 16.30
N GLN A 217 0.87 31.61 15.61
CA GLN A 217 2.17 30.98 15.39
C GLN A 217 3.27 31.83 16.00
N LEU A 218 4.28 31.19 16.59
CA LEU A 218 5.49 31.85 17.09
C LEU A 218 6.73 31.15 16.54
N SER A 219 7.75 31.94 16.19
CA SER A 219 9.05 31.42 15.78
C SER A 219 9.91 31.19 17.03
N MET A 220 10.04 29.93 17.44
CA MET A 220 10.89 29.46 18.54
C MET A 220 12.30 29.08 18.01
N PRO A 221 13.31 28.93 18.87
CA PRO A 221 14.68 28.54 18.46
C PRO A 221 14.76 27.22 17.67
N ASP A 222 13.82 26.31 17.90
CA ASP A 222 13.71 24.98 17.29
C ASP A 222 12.72 24.91 16.11
N GLY A 223 11.98 25.99 15.82
CA GLY A 223 11.10 26.09 14.65
C GLY A 223 9.85 26.92 14.88
N ILE A 224 8.89 26.79 13.96
CA ILE A 224 7.59 27.47 14.08
C ILE A 224 6.63 26.62 14.90
N HIS A 225 6.20 27.16 16.04
CA HIS A 225 5.24 26.54 16.94
C HIS A 225 3.85 27.14 16.74
N HIS A 226 2.82 26.32 16.95
CA HIS A 226 1.42 26.70 16.86
C HIS A 226 0.80 26.65 18.25
N TYR A 227 0.12 27.72 18.64
CA TYR A 227 -0.53 27.83 19.95
C TYR A 227 -2.03 28.09 19.80
N GLU A 228 -2.83 27.46 20.65
CA GLU A 228 -4.23 27.81 20.88
C GLU A 228 -4.33 28.58 22.22
N GLY A 229 -4.82 29.82 22.16
CA GLY A 229 -5.12 30.65 23.32
C GLY A 229 -6.62 30.68 23.59
N ARG A 230 -7.03 30.26 24.78
CA ARG A 230 -8.42 30.31 25.26
C ARG A 230 -8.55 31.39 26.33
N ILE A 231 -9.30 32.43 26.04
CA ILE A 231 -9.40 33.65 26.86
C ILE A 231 -10.79 33.73 27.45
N ALA A 232 -10.88 33.78 28.78
CA ALA A 232 -12.13 33.89 29.52
C ALA A 232 -12.05 35.01 30.56
N PRO A 233 -13.16 35.71 30.85
CA PRO A 233 -13.21 36.68 31.95
C PRO A 233 -13.05 35.96 33.30
N SER A 234 -12.24 36.55 34.20
CA SER A 234 -12.01 36.03 35.57
C SER A 234 -12.38 37.05 36.66
N GLY A 235 -12.88 38.22 36.28
CA GLY A 235 -13.28 39.32 37.16
C GLY A 235 -13.66 40.56 36.34
N PRO A 236 -14.06 41.68 36.99
CA PRO A 236 -14.55 42.88 36.31
C PRO A 236 -13.52 43.55 35.37
N GLU A 237 -12.22 43.33 35.63
CA GLU A 237 -11.12 44.02 34.94
C GLU A 237 -9.99 43.05 34.51
N THR A 238 -10.23 41.74 34.62
CA THR A 238 -9.21 40.70 34.44
C THR A 238 -9.71 39.54 33.61
N VAL A 239 -8.82 39.02 32.76
CA VAL A 239 -9.05 37.83 31.95
C VAL A 239 -8.00 36.77 32.27
N VAL A 240 -8.39 35.51 32.20
CA VAL A 240 -7.49 34.37 32.20
C VAL A 240 -7.34 33.88 30.76
N MET A 241 -6.10 33.68 30.33
CA MET A 241 -5.76 33.06 29.06
C MET A 241 -5.04 31.75 29.33
N VAL A 242 -5.61 30.64 28.85
CA VAL A 242 -4.97 29.33 28.83
C VAL A 242 -4.37 29.12 27.45
N VAL A 243 -3.07 28.87 27.40
CA VAL A 243 -2.29 28.70 26.17
C VAL A 243 -1.78 27.27 26.07
N ARG A 244 -2.16 26.60 24.98
CA ARG A 244 -1.76 25.24 24.67
C ARG A 244 -0.90 25.19 23.42
N ASP A 245 0.22 24.48 23.49
CA ASP A 245 1.01 24.15 22.30
C ASP A 245 0.28 23.04 21.50
N ILE A 246 -0.15 23.37 20.28
CA ILE A 246 -0.84 22.48 19.35
C ILE A 246 0.05 22.10 18.16
N THR A 247 1.37 22.35 18.23
CA THR A 247 2.33 22.09 17.14
C THR A 247 2.32 20.62 16.73
N LEU A 248 2.45 19.70 17.70
CA LEU A 248 2.42 18.26 17.43
C LEU A 248 1.09 17.82 16.82
N GLN A 249 -0.02 18.39 17.27
CA GLN A 249 -1.33 18.11 16.72
C GLN A 249 -1.41 18.57 15.25
N LYS A 250 -0.98 19.79 14.94
CA LYS A 250 -0.97 20.32 13.57
C LYS A 250 -0.07 19.52 12.63
N LEU A 251 1.11 19.13 13.08
CA LEU A 251 2.02 18.27 12.30
C LEU A 251 1.41 16.88 12.06
N ASN A 252 0.76 16.30 13.05
CA ASN A 252 0.08 15.01 12.90
C ASN A 252 -1.15 15.10 11.98
N GLU A 253 -1.96 16.16 12.08
CA GLU A 253 -3.07 16.42 11.17
C GLU A 253 -2.59 16.50 9.70
N GLU A 254 -1.50 17.24 9.44
CA GLU A 254 -0.93 17.31 8.09
C GLU A 254 -0.36 15.96 7.63
N LYS A 255 0.29 15.22 8.53
CA LYS A 255 0.84 13.89 8.23
C LYS A 255 -0.27 12.88 7.91
N ILE A 256 -1.35 12.85 8.70
CA ILE A 256 -2.53 12.01 8.46
C ILE A 256 -3.14 12.37 7.11
N ARG A 257 -3.32 13.66 6.82
CA ARG A 257 -3.82 14.13 5.52
C ARG A 257 -2.93 13.66 4.36
N ARG A 258 -1.60 13.72 4.51
CA ARG A 258 -0.68 13.21 3.49
C ARG A 258 -0.81 11.70 3.29
N LEU A 259 -0.91 10.93 4.38
CA LEU A 259 -1.05 9.46 4.32
C LEU A 259 -2.40 9.03 3.71
N ALA A 260 -3.48 9.75 4.01
CA ALA A 260 -4.81 9.43 3.51
C ALA A 260 -4.97 9.71 2.02
N TYR A 261 -4.32 10.75 1.48
CA TYR A 261 -4.57 11.21 0.11
C TYR A 261 -3.39 11.08 -0.86
N PHE A 262 -2.17 10.80 -0.39
CA PHE A 262 -0.97 10.79 -1.22
C PHE A 262 -0.10 9.54 -1.01
N ASP A 263 0.51 9.08 -2.09
CA ASP A 263 1.56 8.07 -2.10
C ASP A 263 2.81 8.63 -1.41
N THR A 264 3.32 7.91 -0.41
CA THR A 264 4.43 8.38 0.45
C THR A 264 5.76 8.46 -0.28
N LEU A 265 5.96 7.67 -1.34
CA LEU A 265 7.21 7.64 -2.09
C LEU A 265 7.30 8.77 -3.14
N THR A 266 6.23 8.97 -3.92
CA THR A 266 6.22 9.89 -5.07
C THR A 266 5.53 11.23 -4.79
N GLY A 267 4.77 11.32 -3.68
CA GLY A 267 3.92 12.46 -3.36
C GLY A 267 2.85 12.72 -4.43
N MET A 268 2.46 11.71 -5.20
CA MET A 268 1.30 11.76 -6.09
C MET A 268 0.02 11.41 -5.30
N PRO A 269 -1.17 11.81 -5.75
CA PRO A 269 -2.42 11.25 -5.24
C PRO A 269 -2.35 9.71 -5.20
N ASN A 270 -2.82 9.13 -4.10
CA ASN A 270 -2.94 7.68 -3.98
C ASN A 270 -4.24 7.17 -4.65
N ARG A 271 -4.44 5.86 -4.66
CA ARG A 271 -5.61 5.21 -5.26
C ARG A 271 -6.95 5.75 -4.75
N GLU A 272 -7.07 5.93 -3.44
CA GLU A 272 -8.33 6.39 -2.81
C GLU A 272 -8.65 7.84 -3.23
N SER A 273 -7.68 8.75 -3.09
CA SER A 273 -7.85 10.14 -3.55
C SER A 273 -8.12 10.24 -5.05
N PHE A 274 -7.54 9.35 -5.85
CA PHE A 274 -7.70 9.34 -7.29
C PHE A 274 -9.12 8.96 -7.70
N LEU A 275 -9.65 7.87 -7.16
CA LEU A 275 -11.00 7.38 -7.47
C LEU A 275 -12.07 8.41 -7.08
N GLU A 276 -12.00 8.97 -5.86
CA GLU A 276 -12.94 10.00 -5.40
C GLU A 276 -12.97 11.21 -6.33
N LYS A 277 -11.79 11.70 -6.74
CA LYS A 277 -11.70 12.85 -7.64
C LYS A 277 -12.15 12.51 -9.06
N LEU A 278 -11.89 11.28 -9.52
CA LEU A 278 -12.28 10.83 -10.85
C LEU A 278 -13.80 10.76 -10.95
N ASP A 279 -14.48 10.16 -9.97
CA ASP A 279 -15.95 10.11 -9.95
C ASP A 279 -16.59 11.51 -10.00
N LEU A 280 -16.04 12.47 -9.25
CA LEU A 280 -16.51 13.87 -9.32
C LEU A 280 -16.33 14.48 -10.72
N GLU A 281 -15.23 14.19 -11.40
CA GLU A 281 -14.97 14.67 -12.75
C GLU A 281 -15.87 13.97 -13.79
N LEU A 282 -16.13 12.67 -13.66
CA LEU A 282 -17.07 11.94 -14.51
C LEU A 282 -18.49 12.48 -14.37
N LEU A 283 -18.93 12.79 -13.14
CA LEU A 283 -20.22 13.45 -12.90
C LEU A 283 -20.30 14.82 -13.57
N ARG A 284 -19.22 15.61 -13.51
CA ARG A 284 -19.13 16.89 -14.21
C ARG A 284 -19.19 16.71 -15.73
N ALA A 285 -18.40 15.78 -16.27
CA ALA A 285 -18.31 15.50 -17.70
C ALA A 285 -19.63 14.98 -18.27
N SER A 286 -20.32 14.10 -17.53
CA SER A 286 -21.66 13.60 -17.86
C SER A 286 -22.67 14.75 -18.06
N ARG A 287 -22.72 15.69 -17.11
CA ARG A 287 -23.59 16.88 -17.19
C ARG A 287 -23.22 17.79 -18.36
N ALA A 288 -21.93 17.93 -18.65
CA ALA A 288 -21.41 18.75 -19.74
C ALA A 288 -21.44 18.05 -21.12
N LYS A 289 -21.83 16.77 -21.18
CA LYS A 289 -21.74 15.90 -22.37
C LYS A 289 -20.33 15.90 -22.97
N ARG A 290 -19.33 15.78 -22.09
CA ARG A 290 -17.91 15.74 -22.44
C ARG A 290 -17.35 14.34 -22.20
N GLN A 291 -16.36 13.97 -23.00
CA GLN A 291 -15.63 12.72 -22.84
C GLN A 291 -14.41 12.92 -21.94
N VAL A 292 -14.03 11.87 -21.22
CA VAL A 292 -12.84 11.82 -20.36
C VAL A 292 -12.05 10.57 -20.71
N ALA A 293 -10.75 10.67 -20.98
CA ALA A 293 -9.89 9.49 -21.09
C ALA A 293 -9.13 9.26 -19.79
N LEU A 294 -9.10 7.99 -19.40
CA LEU A 294 -8.22 7.44 -18.39
C LEU A 294 -7.12 6.65 -19.09
N LEU A 295 -5.87 7.02 -18.84
CA LEU A 295 -4.70 6.26 -19.24
C LEU A 295 -4.13 5.58 -18.00
N PHE A 296 -3.92 4.27 -18.09
CA PHE A 296 -3.29 3.42 -17.08
C PHE A 296 -1.93 2.98 -17.59
N LEU A 297 -0.87 3.31 -16.86
CA LEU A 297 0.52 3.11 -17.25
C LEU A 297 1.18 2.12 -16.30
N ASP A 298 1.93 1.18 -16.85
CA ASP A 298 2.75 0.25 -16.09
C ASP A 298 4.18 0.26 -16.65
N LEU A 299 5.18 0.29 -15.76
CA LEU A 299 6.58 0.36 -16.16
C LEU A 299 7.14 -1.02 -16.51
N ASP A 300 7.47 -1.21 -17.79
CA ASP A 300 7.99 -2.48 -18.28
C ASP A 300 9.33 -2.84 -17.63
N GLY A 301 9.38 -4.05 -17.07
CA GLY A 301 10.62 -4.59 -16.50
C GLY A 301 11.06 -3.92 -15.20
N PHE A 302 10.19 -3.17 -14.51
CA PHE A 302 10.49 -2.59 -13.19
C PHE A 302 10.99 -3.62 -12.19
N LYS A 303 10.39 -4.82 -12.16
CA LYS A 303 10.85 -5.94 -11.33
C LYS A 303 12.31 -6.30 -11.59
N ARG A 304 12.75 -6.30 -12.85
CA ARG A 304 14.16 -6.57 -13.21
C ARG A 304 15.10 -5.50 -12.67
N VAL A 305 14.66 -4.24 -12.60
CA VAL A 305 15.43 -3.16 -11.98
C VAL A 305 15.61 -3.41 -10.49
N ASN A 306 14.54 -3.77 -9.78
CA ASN A 306 14.63 -4.14 -8.36
C ASN A 306 15.54 -5.35 -8.12
N ASP A 307 15.39 -6.40 -8.92
CA ASP A 307 16.14 -7.64 -8.78
C ASP A 307 17.65 -7.45 -9.09
N THR A 308 17.98 -6.49 -9.97
CA THR A 308 19.37 -6.25 -10.41
C THR A 308 20.09 -5.18 -9.58
N LEU A 309 19.40 -4.10 -9.21
CA LEU A 309 20.00 -2.90 -8.61
C LEU A 309 19.49 -2.62 -7.18
N GLY A 310 18.57 -3.44 -6.68
CA GLY A 310 17.98 -3.32 -5.35
C GLY A 310 16.77 -2.38 -5.29
N HIS A 311 15.97 -2.54 -4.25
CA HIS A 311 14.72 -1.79 -4.05
C HIS A 311 14.92 -0.27 -3.97
N SER A 312 16.03 0.21 -3.39
CA SER A 312 16.31 1.65 -3.35
C SER A 312 16.48 2.27 -4.74
N ALA A 313 17.05 1.54 -5.70
CA ALA A 313 17.15 2.01 -7.08
C ALA A 313 15.78 2.05 -7.77
N GLY A 314 14.92 1.07 -7.50
CA GLY A 314 13.52 1.09 -7.95
C GLY A 314 12.73 2.26 -7.36
N ASP A 315 12.93 2.57 -6.08
CA ASP A 315 12.29 3.71 -5.42
C ASP A 315 12.70 5.04 -6.08
N TYR A 316 14.00 5.23 -6.36
CA TYR A 316 14.49 6.38 -7.11
C TYR A 316 13.92 6.45 -8.53
N LEU A 317 13.76 5.30 -9.19
CA LEU A 317 13.17 5.24 -10.52
C LEU A 317 11.71 5.72 -10.49
N LEU A 318 10.92 5.23 -9.54
CA LEU A 318 9.52 5.64 -9.36
C LEU A 318 9.41 7.14 -9.06
N GLN A 319 10.29 7.68 -8.21
CA GLN A 319 10.36 9.11 -7.93
C GLN A 319 10.73 9.92 -9.18
N ALA A 320 11.70 9.44 -9.97
CA ALA A 320 12.12 10.11 -11.19
C ALA A 320 11.05 10.07 -12.29
N VAL A 321 10.33 8.96 -12.43
CA VAL A 321 9.16 8.82 -13.30
C VAL A 321 8.08 9.81 -12.88
N ALA A 322 7.74 9.83 -11.58
CA ALA A 322 6.74 10.75 -11.05
C ALA A 322 7.11 12.22 -11.28
N GLY A 323 8.38 12.59 -11.05
CA GLY A 323 8.89 13.93 -11.33
C GLY A 323 8.78 14.30 -12.81
N ARG A 324 9.20 13.39 -13.71
CA ARG A 324 9.16 13.60 -15.16
C ARG A 324 7.73 13.78 -15.68
N LEU A 325 6.79 12.97 -15.19
CA LEU A 325 5.36 13.11 -15.51
C LEU A 325 4.80 14.45 -15.00
N LYS A 326 5.09 14.83 -13.74
CA LYS A 326 4.64 16.10 -13.15
C LYS A 326 5.15 17.32 -13.93
N GLU A 327 6.41 17.32 -14.33
CA GLU A 327 7.04 18.47 -15.00
C GLU A 327 6.45 18.70 -16.40
N LYS A 328 6.31 17.63 -17.21
CA LYS A 328 5.86 17.75 -18.60
C LYS A 328 4.35 17.95 -18.76
N LEU A 329 3.56 17.50 -17.80
CA LEU A 329 2.12 17.75 -17.80
C LEU A 329 1.75 19.14 -17.24
N ARG A 330 2.63 19.77 -16.43
CA ARG A 330 2.44 21.15 -15.91
C ARG A 330 2.85 22.25 -16.88
N ALA A 331 3.82 22.02 -17.76
CA ALA A 331 4.38 23.06 -18.64
C ALA A 331 3.49 23.49 -19.84
N GLY A 332 2.22 23.09 -19.88
CA GLY A 332 1.26 23.54 -20.90
C GLY A 332 1.34 22.88 -22.28
N ASP A 333 2.28 21.96 -22.52
CA ASP A 333 2.50 21.34 -23.84
C ASP A 333 1.52 20.20 -24.21
N LEU A 334 0.82 19.63 -23.23
CA LEU A 334 -0.07 18.46 -23.41
C LEU A 334 -1.57 18.76 -23.19
N LEU A 335 -1.91 19.81 -22.43
CA LEU A 335 -3.29 20.16 -22.06
C LEU A 335 -3.45 21.69 -22.06
N THR A 336 -3.78 22.26 -23.22
CA THR A 336 -3.98 23.70 -23.40
C THR A 336 -5.34 24.15 -22.80
N ARG A 337 -5.58 24.01 -21.49
CA ARG A 337 -6.75 24.66 -20.83
C ARG A 337 -6.44 25.15 -19.40
N PRO A 338 -6.65 26.45 -19.11
CA PRO A 338 -6.38 27.06 -17.79
C PRO A 338 -7.33 26.63 -16.65
N ALA A 339 -8.34 25.79 -16.93
CA ALA A 339 -9.27 25.29 -15.89
C ALA A 339 -8.70 24.10 -15.08
N LEU A 340 -7.56 23.55 -15.49
CA LEU A 340 -7.06 22.24 -15.05
C LEU A 340 -5.98 22.29 -13.95
N GLU A 341 -5.36 23.44 -13.72
CA GLU A 341 -4.26 23.56 -12.73
C GLU A 341 -4.71 23.43 -11.26
N LYS A 342 -6.02 23.53 -10.96
CA LYS A 342 -6.52 23.60 -9.58
C LYS A 342 -6.89 22.26 -8.94
N THR A 343 -7.16 21.20 -9.69
CA THR A 343 -7.77 19.97 -9.13
C THR A 343 -6.77 18.87 -8.78
N GLY A 344 -5.55 18.90 -9.35
CA GLY A 344 -4.51 17.90 -9.07
C GLY A 344 -4.90 16.45 -9.40
N LEU A 345 -5.97 16.25 -10.20
CA LEU A 345 -6.53 14.94 -10.57
C LEU A 345 -5.76 14.26 -11.72
N HIS A 346 -4.95 15.02 -12.47
CA HIS A 346 -4.36 14.56 -13.74
C HIS A 346 -3.37 13.42 -13.62
N LEU A 347 -2.80 13.19 -12.44
CA LEU A 347 -1.75 12.21 -12.22
C LEU A 347 -1.97 11.53 -10.87
N ALA A 348 -1.89 10.21 -10.84
CA ALA A 348 -1.84 9.44 -9.60
C ALA A 348 -0.90 8.24 -9.73
N ARG A 349 -0.52 7.69 -8.57
CA ARG A 349 0.16 6.40 -8.47
C ARG A 349 -0.73 5.48 -7.66
N LEU A 350 -1.14 4.35 -8.25
CA LEU A 350 -2.10 3.45 -7.62
C LEU A 350 -1.42 2.42 -6.71
N GLY A 351 -0.15 2.11 -6.99
CA GLY A 351 0.67 1.17 -6.25
C GLY A 351 1.76 0.59 -7.16
N GLY A 352 2.80 -0.02 -6.58
CA GLY A 352 3.87 -0.65 -7.37
C GLY A 352 4.47 0.28 -8.43
N ASP A 353 4.45 -0.16 -9.67
CA ASP A 353 4.89 0.53 -10.89
C ASP A 353 3.74 1.12 -11.72
N GLU A 354 2.55 1.22 -11.14
CA GLU A 354 1.32 1.65 -11.81
C GLU A 354 1.03 3.14 -11.61
N PHE A 355 0.88 3.87 -12.72
CA PHE A 355 0.54 5.30 -12.76
C PHE A 355 -0.72 5.52 -13.58
N THR A 356 -1.45 6.59 -13.29
CA THR A 356 -2.61 7.00 -14.10
C THR A 356 -2.50 8.44 -14.57
N VAL A 357 -3.04 8.69 -15.77
CA VAL A 357 -3.21 10.03 -16.33
C VAL A 357 -4.67 10.22 -16.72
N VAL A 358 -5.26 11.36 -16.32
CA VAL A 358 -6.66 11.71 -16.66
C VAL A 358 -6.69 12.92 -17.59
N LEU A 359 -7.36 12.75 -18.72
CA LEU A 359 -7.56 13.77 -19.75
C LEU A 359 -9.06 14.13 -19.83
N PRO A 360 -9.49 15.22 -19.18
CA PRO A 360 -10.88 15.65 -19.24
C PRO A 360 -11.18 16.46 -20.52
N ASP A 361 -12.48 16.62 -20.78
CA ASP A 361 -13.03 17.46 -21.86
C ASP A 361 -12.44 17.18 -23.26
N LEU A 362 -12.32 15.89 -23.61
CA LEU A 362 -11.81 15.46 -24.92
C LEU A 362 -12.69 15.96 -26.07
N ASP A 363 -12.02 16.42 -27.13
CA ASP A 363 -12.66 16.83 -28.39
C ASP A 363 -12.61 15.70 -29.45
N GLY A 364 -11.93 14.58 -29.18
CA GLY A 364 -11.86 13.38 -30.04
C GLY A 364 -10.70 12.42 -29.70
N THR A 365 -10.77 11.17 -30.19
CA THR A 365 -9.83 10.08 -29.88
C THR A 365 -8.39 10.33 -30.34
N GLN A 366 -8.18 11.13 -31.40
CA GLN A 366 -6.84 11.50 -31.89
C GLN A 366 -5.98 12.21 -30.83
N THR A 367 -6.62 13.03 -29.97
CA THR A 367 -5.94 13.71 -28.86
C THR A 367 -5.36 12.72 -27.87
N VAL A 368 -6.08 11.62 -27.62
CA VAL A 368 -5.69 10.58 -26.68
C VAL A 368 -4.48 9.80 -27.18
N SER A 369 -4.49 9.40 -28.46
CA SER A 369 -3.35 8.73 -29.11
C SER A 369 -2.08 9.59 -29.08
N MET A 370 -2.20 10.89 -29.41
CA MET A 370 -1.07 11.82 -29.36
C MET A 370 -0.48 11.94 -27.95
N VAL A 371 -1.32 12.00 -26.92
CA VAL A 371 -0.87 12.06 -25.52
C VAL A 371 -0.17 10.74 -25.13
N ALA A 372 -0.73 9.59 -25.52
CA ALA A 372 -0.14 8.29 -25.23
C ALA A 372 1.25 8.14 -25.86
N GLU A 373 1.41 8.47 -27.15
CA GLU A 373 2.71 8.45 -27.85
C GLU A 373 3.74 9.36 -27.18
N ARG A 374 3.33 10.56 -26.77
CA ARG A 374 4.21 11.50 -26.05
C ARG A 374 4.62 10.98 -24.69
N LEU A 375 3.71 10.35 -23.94
CA LEU A 375 4.02 9.74 -22.64
C LEU A 375 5.00 8.58 -22.81
N GLN A 376 4.83 7.74 -23.83
CA GLN A 376 5.80 6.67 -24.13
C GLN A 376 7.18 7.23 -24.48
N ALA A 377 7.25 8.20 -25.39
CA ALA A 377 8.51 8.84 -25.77
C ALA A 377 9.18 9.57 -24.58
N LEU A 378 8.39 10.08 -23.63
CA LEU A 378 8.89 10.71 -22.42
C LEU A 378 9.51 9.69 -21.45
N LEU A 379 8.84 8.56 -21.26
CA LEU A 379 9.30 7.49 -20.36
C LEU A 379 10.49 6.73 -20.94
N GLY A 380 10.54 6.54 -22.26
CA GLY A 380 11.65 5.88 -22.96
C GLY A 380 13.00 6.63 -22.93
N ARG A 381 13.06 7.84 -22.36
CA ARG A 381 14.34 8.56 -22.16
C ARG A 381 15.11 7.95 -20.98
N PRO A 382 16.44 7.81 -21.06
CA PRO A 382 17.24 7.27 -19.95
C PRO A 382 17.02 8.01 -18.63
N PHE A 383 16.99 7.27 -17.52
CA PHE A 383 16.99 7.77 -16.15
C PHE A 383 18.38 7.59 -15.55
N ARG A 384 18.89 8.62 -14.87
CA ARG A 384 20.17 8.55 -14.17
C ARG A 384 19.94 8.18 -12.72
N ILE A 385 20.35 6.97 -12.33
CA ILE A 385 20.19 6.44 -10.97
C ILE A 385 21.54 5.89 -10.52
N GLY A 386 22.10 6.41 -9.43
CA GLY A 386 23.39 5.93 -8.89
C GLY A 386 24.58 6.05 -9.85
N GLY A 387 24.53 6.98 -10.81
CA GLY A 387 25.57 7.15 -11.84
C GLY A 387 25.45 6.24 -13.07
N GLN A 388 24.43 5.38 -13.13
CA GLN A 388 24.11 4.54 -14.30
C GLN A 388 22.91 5.11 -15.07
N GLU A 389 22.88 4.88 -16.38
CA GLU A 389 21.73 5.21 -17.24
C GLU A 389 20.85 3.98 -17.43
N ILE A 390 19.60 4.09 -17.00
CA ILE A 390 18.60 3.03 -17.05
C ILE A 390 17.48 3.47 -17.98
N THR A 391 17.18 2.66 -18.98
CA THR A 391 16.03 2.89 -19.86
C THR A 391 14.90 1.95 -19.45
N VAL A 392 13.73 2.52 -19.19
CA VAL A 392 12.48 1.77 -18.99
C VAL A 392 11.47 2.21 -20.03
N THR A 393 10.61 1.27 -20.43
CA THR A 393 9.47 1.54 -21.30
C THR A 393 8.18 1.46 -20.49
N ALA A 394 7.05 1.82 -21.10
CA ALA A 394 5.76 1.68 -20.44
C ALA A 394 4.71 1.11 -21.40
N SER A 395 3.91 0.20 -20.87
CA SER A 395 2.67 -0.26 -21.48
C SER A 395 1.51 0.60 -20.98
N ILE A 396 0.70 1.12 -21.91
CA ILE A 396 -0.37 2.07 -21.60
C ILE A 396 -1.72 1.52 -22.07
N GLY A 397 -2.66 1.37 -21.15
CA GLY A 397 -4.06 1.06 -21.45
C GLY A 397 -4.94 2.29 -21.34
N ILE A 398 -5.92 2.42 -22.22
CA ILE A 398 -6.73 3.63 -22.33
C ILE A 398 -8.20 3.27 -22.30
N ALA A 399 -9.00 3.90 -21.44
CA ALA A 399 -10.45 3.78 -21.45
C ALA A 399 -11.11 5.17 -21.50
N ILE A 400 -12.22 5.28 -22.24
CA ILE A 400 -12.90 6.55 -22.53
C ILE A 400 -14.31 6.55 -21.96
N PHE A 401 -14.59 7.52 -21.09
CA PHE A 401 -15.94 7.83 -20.62
C PHE A 401 -16.73 8.58 -21.71
N PRO A 402 -18.02 8.27 -21.95
CA PRO A 402 -18.83 7.23 -21.29
C PRO A 402 -18.86 5.88 -22.04
N GLU A 403 -18.10 5.73 -23.14
CA GLU A 403 -18.17 4.56 -24.03
C GLU A 403 -17.71 3.26 -23.33
N ASP A 404 -16.65 3.39 -22.55
CA ASP A 404 -15.94 2.30 -21.87
C ASP A 404 -16.27 2.22 -20.38
N GLY A 405 -17.24 2.98 -19.87
CA GLY A 405 -17.63 2.92 -18.46
C GLY A 405 -18.35 4.18 -18.01
N ASP A 406 -19.17 4.04 -16.97
CA ASP A 406 -19.99 5.09 -16.37
C ASP A 406 -19.49 5.56 -15.00
N ASP A 407 -18.61 4.79 -14.36
CA ASP A 407 -17.99 5.09 -13.07
C ASP A 407 -16.45 4.92 -13.10
N ALA A 408 -15.75 5.50 -12.09
CA ALA A 408 -14.30 5.47 -12.01
C ALA A 408 -13.72 4.05 -11.91
N ALA A 409 -14.38 3.14 -11.19
CA ALA A 409 -13.89 1.76 -11.01
C ALA A 409 -14.00 0.95 -12.31
N SER A 410 -15.10 1.10 -13.05
CA SER A 410 -15.30 0.49 -14.36
C SER A 410 -14.27 0.98 -15.38
N LEU A 411 -14.05 2.29 -15.47
CA LEU A 411 -12.99 2.87 -16.32
C LEU A 411 -11.60 2.37 -15.96
N LEU A 412 -11.27 2.31 -14.66
CA LEU A 412 -9.98 1.82 -14.18
C LEU A 412 -9.75 0.37 -14.61
N LYS A 413 -10.75 -0.49 -14.43
CA LYS A 413 -10.71 -1.90 -14.82
C LYS A 413 -10.51 -2.10 -16.32
N HIS A 414 -11.21 -1.31 -17.13
CA HIS A 414 -11.10 -1.41 -18.59
C HIS A 414 -9.78 -0.85 -19.11
N ALA A 415 -9.28 0.24 -18.52
CA ALA A 415 -7.94 0.76 -18.83
C ALA A 415 -6.84 -0.24 -18.43
N ASP A 416 -6.96 -0.89 -17.27
CA ASP A 416 -6.06 -1.97 -16.84
C ASP A 416 -6.07 -3.17 -17.83
N THR A 417 -7.27 -3.58 -18.28
CA THR A 417 -7.42 -4.65 -19.29
C THR A 417 -6.71 -4.30 -20.60
N ALA A 418 -6.87 -3.05 -21.06
CA ALA A 418 -6.19 -2.57 -22.26
C ALA A 418 -4.66 -2.50 -22.08
N MET A 419 -4.19 -2.15 -20.88
CA MET A 419 -2.76 -2.11 -20.53
C MET A 419 -2.15 -3.51 -20.55
N TYR A 420 -2.88 -4.51 -20.02
CA TYR A 420 -2.42 -5.89 -20.09
C TYR A 420 -2.31 -6.38 -21.54
N HIS A 421 -3.28 -6.05 -22.38
CA HIS A 421 -3.19 -6.34 -23.82
C HIS A 421 -2.01 -5.62 -24.50
N ALA A 422 -1.70 -4.39 -24.08
CA ALA A 422 -0.51 -3.68 -24.52
C ALA A 422 0.79 -4.45 -24.17
N LYS A 423 0.84 -5.08 -22.99
CA LYS A 423 1.97 -5.95 -22.61
C LYS A 423 2.08 -7.19 -23.48
N ASP A 424 0.96 -7.83 -23.79
CA ASP A 424 0.91 -9.03 -24.63
C ASP A 424 1.32 -8.76 -26.08
N GLN A 425 1.04 -7.57 -26.61
CA GLN A 425 1.48 -7.14 -27.95
C GLN A 425 2.97 -6.69 -28.02
N GLY A 426 3.80 -7.14 -27.08
CA GLY A 426 5.25 -6.90 -27.12
C GLY A 426 5.75 -5.76 -26.23
N ARG A 427 4.91 -5.24 -25.31
CA ARG A 427 5.23 -4.13 -24.40
C ARG A 427 5.58 -2.83 -25.14
N ASN A 428 5.89 -1.75 -24.41
CA ASN A 428 6.23 -0.45 -24.99
C ASN A 428 5.25 0.04 -26.08
N ASN A 429 3.95 -0.26 -25.94
CA ASN A 429 2.89 0.23 -26.81
C ASN A 429 1.71 0.74 -25.96
N TRP A 430 0.71 1.30 -26.64
CA TRP A 430 -0.53 1.72 -26.01
C TRP A 430 -1.73 1.06 -26.71
N GLN A 431 -2.79 0.80 -25.95
CA GLN A 431 -4.01 0.18 -26.47
C GLN A 431 -5.24 0.90 -25.95
N LEU A 432 -6.18 1.18 -26.86
CA LEU A 432 -7.53 1.59 -26.48
C LEU A 432 -8.31 0.36 -26.04
N TYR A 433 -9.08 0.51 -24.98
CA TYR A 433 -10.04 -0.48 -24.59
C TYR A 433 -11.06 -0.67 -25.73
N ASN A 434 -11.29 -1.91 -26.09
CA ASN A 434 -12.37 -2.32 -26.93
C ASN A 434 -13.05 -3.48 -26.22
N ARG A 435 -14.38 -3.56 -26.27
CA ARG A 435 -15.16 -4.64 -25.67
C ARG A 435 -14.73 -6.03 -26.15
N SER A 436 -14.08 -6.15 -27.32
CA SER A 436 -13.47 -7.39 -27.81
C SER A 436 -12.26 -7.86 -26.97
N LEU A 437 -11.50 -6.95 -26.34
CA LEU A 437 -10.28 -7.27 -25.57
C LEU A 437 -10.56 -8.04 -24.29
N THR A 438 -11.66 -7.73 -23.60
CA THR A 438 -12.09 -8.47 -22.40
C THR A 438 -12.48 -9.91 -22.76
N ALA A 439 -13.12 -10.09 -23.93
CA ALA A 439 -13.48 -11.42 -24.42
C ALA A 439 -12.23 -12.22 -24.82
N GLU A 440 -11.25 -11.61 -25.49
CA GLU A 440 -9.99 -12.25 -25.87
C GLU A 440 -9.14 -12.65 -24.65
N THR A 441 -9.03 -11.78 -23.64
CA THR A 441 -8.29 -12.09 -22.41
C THR A 441 -8.94 -13.25 -21.65
N MET A 442 -10.27 -13.24 -21.51
CA MET A 442 -11.00 -14.35 -20.91
C MET A 442 -10.92 -15.64 -21.76
N ALA A 443 -10.96 -15.53 -23.08
CA ALA A 443 -10.80 -16.67 -23.98
C ALA A 443 -9.41 -17.27 -23.86
N ARG A 444 -8.37 -16.45 -23.69
CA ARG A 444 -6.98 -16.88 -23.49
C ARG A 444 -6.81 -17.68 -22.20
N ILE A 445 -7.35 -17.18 -21.08
CA ILE A 445 -7.32 -17.90 -19.78
C ILE A 445 -8.08 -19.23 -19.87
N ARG A 446 -9.22 -19.26 -20.57
CA ARG A 446 -9.95 -20.52 -20.81
C ARG A 446 -9.10 -21.48 -21.65
N LEU A 447 -8.54 -21.01 -22.76
CA LEU A 447 -7.70 -21.81 -23.64
C LEU A 447 -6.48 -22.40 -22.92
N GLU A 448 -5.83 -21.64 -22.04
CA GLU A 448 -4.73 -22.16 -21.21
C GLU A 448 -5.19 -23.30 -20.28
N ASN A 449 -6.31 -23.12 -19.60
CA ASN A 449 -6.87 -24.15 -18.72
C ASN A 449 -7.27 -25.41 -19.51
N ASP A 450 -7.84 -25.23 -20.69
CA ASP A 450 -8.27 -26.34 -21.53
C ASP A 450 -7.07 -27.05 -22.18
N LEU A 451 -5.98 -26.33 -22.52
CA LEU A 451 -4.73 -26.94 -22.98
C LEU A 451 -4.14 -27.91 -21.95
N ARG A 452 -4.14 -27.52 -20.67
CA ARG A 452 -3.65 -28.39 -19.58
C ARG A 452 -4.49 -29.67 -19.48
N LYS A 453 -5.81 -29.54 -19.51
CA LYS A 453 -6.72 -30.70 -19.49
C LYS A 453 -6.58 -31.55 -20.75
N GLY A 454 -6.40 -30.94 -21.91
CA GLY A 454 -6.28 -31.64 -23.19
C GLY A 454 -5.06 -32.56 -23.23
N LEU A 455 -3.96 -32.15 -22.58
CA LEU A 455 -2.77 -32.99 -22.44
C LEU A 455 -3.01 -34.20 -21.53
N GLU A 456 -3.80 -34.03 -20.46
CA GLU A 456 -4.16 -35.11 -19.53
C GLU A 456 -5.23 -36.07 -20.08
N ARG A 457 -6.01 -35.62 -21.08
CA ARG A 457 -7.18 -36.34 -21.62
C ARG A 457 -6.99 -36.91 -23.03
N ASP A 458 -5.74 -36.98 -23.50
CA ASP A 458 -5.39 -37.49 -24.84
C ASP A 458 -6.14 -36.77 -25.98
N GLU A 459 -6.36 -35.46 -25.86
CA GLU A 459 -7.07 -34.66 -26.86
C GLU A 459 -6.17 -34.20 -28.02
N PHE A 460 -4.84 -34.36 -27.87
CA PHE A 460 -3.88 -34.08 -28.93
C PHE A 460 -3.69 -35.28 -29.86
N ARG A 461 -3.48 -35.00 -31.15
CA ARG A 461 -3.17 -36.00 -32.17
C ARG A 461 -2.10 -35.46 -33.11
N LEU A 462 -1.31 -36.37 -33.68
CA LEU A 462 -0.36 -36.04 -34.73
C LEU A 462 -0.93 -36.39 -36.09
N LEU A 463 -0.84 -35.44 -37.01
CA LEU A 463 -0.91 -35.71 -38.44
C LEU A 463 0.52 -35.70 -38.98
N TYR A 464 0.76 -36.42 -40.07
CA TYR A 464 2.07 -36.43 -40.72
C TYR A 464 1.94 -35.95 -42.16
N GLN A 465 2.84 -35.06 -42.57
CA GLN A 465 2.94 -34.60 -43.95
C GLN A 465 4.18 -35.19 -44.62
N PRO A 466 4.01 -35.95 -45.72
CA PRO A 466 5.13 -36.45 -46.51
C PRO A 466 6.00 -35.35 -47.10
N GLN A 467 7.31 -35.50 -46.91
CA GLN A 467 8.35 -34.79 -47.63
C GLN A 467 8.84 -35.71 -48.74
N VAL A 468 8.89 -35.22 -49.97
CA VAL A 468 9.21 -36.04 -51.14
C VAL A 468 10.42 -35.51 -51.89
N ARG A 469 11.11 -36.40 -52.61
CA ARG A 469 12.14 -36.02 -53.57
C ARG A 469 11.48 -35.33 -54.76
N ALA A 470 12.05 -34.20 -55.15
CA ALA A 470 11.48 -33.36 -56.19
C ALA A 470 11.34 -34.10 -57.52
N ASP A 471 12.27 -34.98 -57.89
CA ASP A 471 12.32 -35.62 -59.20
C ASP A 471 11.24 -36.68 -59.43
N ASP A 472 11.14 -37.64 -58.52
CA ASP A 472 10.35 -38.88 -58.68
C ASP A 472 9.21 -39.02 -57.66
N GLY A 473 9.10 -38.11 -56.70
CA GLY A 473 8.05 -38.14 -55.67
C GLY A 473 8.26 -39.20 -54.59
N THR A 474 9.44 -39.82 -54.51
CA THR A 474 9.77 -40.78 -53.44
C THR A 474 9.66 -40.10 -52.08
N ILE A 475 9.03 -40.75 -51.11
CA ILE A 475 8.90 -40.21 -49.75
C ILE A 475 10.25 -40.34 -49.05
N VAL A 476 10.81 -39.21 -48.60
CA VAL A 476 12.14 -39.11 -47.97
C VAL A 476 12.11 -38.62 -46.52
N GLY A 477 10.94 -38.13 -46.07
CA GLY A 477 10.72 -37.63 -44.72
C GLY A 477 9.23 -37.50 -44.41
N LEU A 478 8.93 -37.30 -43.13
CA LEU A 478 7.58 -37.02 -42.62
C LEU A 478 7.69 -35.87 -41.61
N GLU A 479 6.93 -34.80 -41.78
CA GLU A 479 6.81 -33.78 -40.74
C GLU A 479 5.63 -34.12 -39.80
N ALA A 480 5.90 -34.19 -38.50
CA ALA A 480 4.89 -34.42 -37.47
C ALA A 480 4.22 -33.11 -37.04
N LEU A 481 2.93 -33.00 -37.32
CA LEU A 481 2.13 -31.80 -37.13
C LEU A 481 1.04 -32.03 -36.10
N ILE A 482 1.18 -31.38 -34.95
CA ILE A 482 0.20 -31.46 -33.85
C ILE A 482 -1.15 -30.88 -34.26
N ARG A 483 -2.23 -31.53 -33.81
CA ARG A 483 -3.61 -31.05 -33.88
C ARG A 483 -4.26 -31.27 -32.53
N TRP A 484 -5.10 -30.33 -32.11
CA TRP A 484 -5.87 -30.46 -30.87
C TRP A 484 -7.34 -30.69 -31.20
N GLN A 485 -7.87 -31.83 -30.80
CA GLN A 485 -9.30 -32.15 -30.91
C GLN A 485 -10.01 -31.78 -29.61
N HIS A 486 -10.45 -30.53 -29.52
CA HIS A 486 -11.19 -30.05 -28.36
C HIS A 486 -12.63 -30.59 -28.38
N PRO A 487 -13.16 -31.10 -27.24
CA PRO A 487 -14.50 -31.68 -27.18
C PRO A 487 -15.62 -30.73 -27.61
N GLU A 488 -15.49 -29.44 -27.30
CA GLU A 488 -16.51 -28.43 -27.59
C GLU A 488 -16.22 -27.60 -28.85
N HIS A 489 -14.95 -27.46 -29.23
CA HIS A 489 -14.51 -26.55 -30.30
C HIS A 489 -14.04 -27.27 -31.57
N GLY A 490 -14.04 -28.61 -31.57
CA GLY A 490 -13.54 -29.39 -32.69
C GLY A 490 -12.03 -29.27 -32.85
N VAL A 491 -11.54 -29.23 -34.09
CA VAL A 491 -10.09 -29.14 -34.37
C VAL A 491 -9.61 -27.71 -34.19
N VAL A 492 -8.84 -27.45 -33.14
CA VAL A 492 -8.23 -26.15 -32.85
C VAL A 492 -6.89 -26.05 -33.59
N SER A 493 -6.67 -24.92 -34.27
CA SER A 493 -5.46 -24.67 -35.07
C SER A 493 -4.22 -24.49 -34.18
N PRO A 494 -3.05 -25.07 -34.52
CA PRO A 494 -1.79 -24.79 -33.84
C PRO A 494 -1.47 -23.30 -33.73
N ALA A 495 -1.79 -22.51 -34.75
CA ALA A 495 -1.60 -21.06 -34.72
C ALA A 495 -2.37 -20.35 -33.59
N GLN A 496 -3.45 -20.96 -33.08
CA GLN A 496 -4.25 -20.41 -31.98
C GLN A 496 -3.72 -20.83 -30.61
N PHE A 497 -3.30 -22.09 -30.45
CA PHE A 497 -2.98 -22.64 -29.12
C PHE A 497 -1.49 -22.73 -28.81
N ILE A 498 -0.60 -22.82 -29.82
CA ILE A 498 0.85 -22.85 -29.61
C ILE A 498 1.35 -21.56 -28.94
N PRO A 499 0.94 -20.35 -29.33
CA PRO A 499 1.36 -19.13 -28.62
C PRO A 499 0.95 -19.12 -27.14
N VAL A 500 -0.23 -19.65 -26.83
CA VAL A 500 -0.71 -19.77 -25.43
C VAL A 500 0.06 -20.83 -24.66
N ALA A 501 0.37 -21.97 -25.29
CA ALA A 501 1.20 -23.02 -24.72
C ALA A 501 2.64 -22.51 -24.47
N GLU A 502 3.18 -21.71 -25.38
CA GLU A 502 4.47 -21.05 -25.20
C GLU A 502 4.41 -20.13 -24.00
N ASP A 503 3.51 -19.14 -23.95
CA ASP A 503 3.48 -18.14 -22.88
C ASP A 503 3.23 -18.74 -21.48
N SER A 504 2.38 -19.76 -21.37
CA SER A 504 2.14 -20.51 -20.14
C SER A 504 3.25 -21.49 -19.75
N GLY A 505 4.15 -21.84 -20.69
CA GLY A 505 5.19 -22.85 -20.51
C GLY A 505 4.73 -24.30 -20.70
N LEU A 506 3.44 -24.52 -20.99
CA LEU A 506 2.89 -25.85 -21.33
C LEU A 506 3.52 -26.46 -22.59
N ILE A 507 4.12 -25.64 -23.46
CA ILE A 507 4.79 -26.08 -24.69
C ILE A 507 5.90 -27.10 -24.44
N VAL A 508 6.52 -27.11 -23.25
CA VAL A 508 7.55 -28.09 -22.89
C VAL A 508 6.94 -29.48 -22.78
N ALA A 509 5.85 -29.62 -22.01
CA ALA A 509 5.17 -30.89 -21.81
C ALA A 509 4.48 -31.37 -23.11
N ILE A 510 3.90 -30.45 -23.88
CA ILE A 510 3.34 -30.76 -25.20
C ILE A 510 4.43 -31.24 -26.15
N GLY A 511 5.59 -30.58 -26.17
CA GLY A 511 6.73 -30.96 -27.00
C GLY A 511 7.28 -32.35 -26.70
N ASP A 512 7.44 -32.68 -25.42
CA ASP A 512 7.83 -34.03 -24.99
C ASP A 512 6.81 -35.08 -25.43
N TRP A 513 5.51 -34.76 -25.33
CA TRP A 513 4.44 -35.64 -25.82
C TRP A 513 4.49 -35.81 -27.35
N VAL A 514 4.69 -34.73 -28.11
CA VAL A 514 4.79 -34.77 -29.59
C VAL A 514 5.96 -35.66 -30.00
N LEU A 515 7.16 -35.42 -29.45
CA LEU A 515 8.35 -36.16 -29.82
C LEU A 515 8.21 -37.65 -29.50
N ARG A 516 7.72 -37.97 -28.30
CA ARG A 516 7.47 -39.35 -27.87
C ARG A 516 6.45 -40.06 -28.76
N THR A 517 5.35 -39.37 -29.10
CA THR A 517 4.29 -39.92 -29.94
C THR A 517 4.78 -40.16 -31.36
N ALA A 518 5.53 -39.22 -31.94
CA ALA A 518 6.15 -39.37 -33.25
C ALA A 518 7.12 -40.56 -33.30
N CYS A 519 7.99 -40.68 -32.30
CA CYS A 519 8.95 -41.79 -32.22
C CYS A 519 8.25 -43.16 -32.07
N ARG A 520 7.23 -43.24 -31.19
CA ARG A 520 6.42 -44.46 -31.03
C ARG A 520 5.66 -44.84 -32.30
N GLN A 521 5.12 -43.86 -33.02
CA GLN A 521 4.41 -44.10 -34.28
C GLN A 521 5.36 -44.67 -35.33
N LEU A 522 6.58 -44.13 -35.46
CA LEU A 522 7.58 -44.66 -36.39
C LEU A 522 7.96 -46.11 -36.05
N CYS A 523 8.21 -46.40 -34.77
CA CYS A 523 8.51 -47.76 -34.31
C CYS A 523 7.35 -48.73 -34.60
N SER A 524 6.10 -48.26 -34.45
CA SER A 524 4.91 -49.05 -34.79
C SER A 524 4.86 -49.41 -36.27
N TRP A 525 5.11 -48.46 -37.17
CA TRP A 525 5.19 -48.74 -38.61
C TRP A 525 6.36 -49.67 -38.97
N GLN A 526 7.49 -49.57 -38.29
CA GLN A 526 8.61 -50.51 -38.50
C GLN A 526 8.25 -51.93 -38.07
N ALA A 527 7.51 -52.07 -36.97
CA ALA A 527 7.04 -53.36 -36.49
C ALA A 527 6.06 -54.05 -37.47
N THR A 528 5.38 -53.29 -38.34
CA THR A 528 4.55 -53.85 -39.43
C THR A 528 5.34 -54.18 -40.71
N GLY A 529 6.67 -54.01 -40.68
CA GLY A 529 7.58 -54.32 -41.80
C GLY A 529 7.74 -53.18 -42.81
N LEU A 530 7.35 -51.96 -42.45
CA LEU A 530 7.51 -50.79 -43.32
C LEU A 530 8.90 -50.19 -43.18
N GLU A 531 9.52 -49.88 -44.32
CA GLU A 531 10.63 -48.95 -44.35
C GLU A 531 10.10 -47.54 -44.09
N THR A 532 10.62 -46.92 -43.02
CA THR A 532 10.16 -45.60 -42.57
C THR A 532 11.24 -44.55 -42.81
N PRO A 533 10.89 -43.39 -43.39
CA PRO A 533 11.83 -42.30 -43.55
C PRO A 533 12.08 -41.59 -42.21
N ARG A 534 12.84 -40.49 -42.24
CA ARG A 534 13.02 -39.59 -41.09
C ARG A 534 11.68 -38.94 -40.69
N VAL A 535 11.49 -38.72 -39.39
CA VAL A 535 10.39 -37.91 -38.86
C VAL A 535 10.93 -36.61 -38.29
N ALA A 536 10.42 -35.50 -38.80
CA ALA A 536 10.75 -34.16 -38.38
C ALA A 536 9.75 -33.65 -37.34
N VAL A 537 10.26 -33.08 -36.25
CA VAL A 537 9.47 -32.52 -35.14
C VAL A 537 9.89 -31.08 -34.89
N ASN A 538 8.91 -30.18 -34.92
CA ASN A 538 9.09 -28.77 -34.61
C ASN A 538 9.44 -28.55 -33.13
N VAL A 539 10.44 -27.69 -32.88
CA VAL A 539 10.89 -27.33 -31.53
C VAL A 539 10.77 -25.82 -31.33
N SER A 540 10.00 -25.41 -30.31
CA SER A 540 9.90 -23.99 -29.96
C SER A 540 11.17 -23.45 -29.29
N ALA A 541 11.40 -22.14 -29.41
CA ALA A 541 12.50 -21.47 -28.72
C ALA A 541 12.40 -21.64 -27.19
N ARG A 542 11.18 -21.69 -26.65
CA ARG A 542 10.96 -21.86 -25.19
C ARG A 542 11.27 -23.28 -24.72
N GLN A 543 10.99 -24.31 -25.54
CA GLN A 543 11.44 -25.68 -25.24
C GLN A 543 12.95 -25.76 -25.15
N LEU A 544 13.66 -25.15 -26.10
CA LEU A 544 15.12 -25.20 -26.11
C LEU A 544 15.77 -24.47 -24.92
N ARG A 545 15.11 -23.43 -24.39
CA ARG A 545 15.52 -22.73 -23.16
C ARG A 545 15.16 -23.50 -21.88
N ALA A 546 14.32 -24.53 -21.95
CA ALA A 546 13.96 -25.33 -20.79
C ALA A 546 15.19 -26.09 -20.25
N HIS A 547 15.23 -26.29 -18.95
CA HIS A 547 16.34 -26.98 -18.30
C HIS A 547 16.42 -28.43 -18.82
N ASP A 548 17.54 -28.78 -19.45
CA ASP A 548 17.87 -30.12 -19.95
C ASP A 548 16.96 -30.69 -21.05
N PHE A 549 16.40 -29.84 -21.93
CA PHE A 549 15.62 -30.30 -23.10
C PHE A 549 16.39 -31.31 -23.98
N LEU A 550 17.68 -31.06 -24.24
CA LEU A 550 18.48 -31.98 -25.06
C LEU A 550 18.68 -33.34 -24.37
N GLY A 551 18.69 -33.37 -23.03
CA GLY A 551 18.65 -34.59 -22.25
C GLY A 551 17.31 -35.32 -22.36
N SER A 552 16.18 -34.61 -22.35
CA SER A 552 14.85 -35.21 -22.53
C SER A 552 14.69 -35.86 -23.90
N VAL A 553 15.21 -35.24 -24.96
CA VAL A 553 15.26 -35.82 -26.32
C VAL A 553 16.01 -37.16 -26.32
N ALA A 554 17.21 -37.19 -25.73
CA ALA A 554 18.01 -38.41 -25.67
C ALA A 554 17.31 -39.52 -24.86
N ALA A 555 16.62 -39.15 -23.76
CA ALA A 555 15.85 -40.08 -22.95
C ALA A 555 14.65 -40.66 -23.71
N ILE A 556 13.93 -39.83 -24.49
CA ILE A 556 12.80 -40.29 -25.31
C ILE A 556 13.26 -41.26 -26.40
N ILE A 557 14.37 -40.95 -27.09
CA ILE A 557 14.95 -41.85 -28.11
C ILE A 557 15.31 -43.20 -27.49
N ALA A 558 15.97 -43.19 -26.32
CA ALA A 558 16.32 -44.41 -25.60
C ALA A 558 15.09 -45.19 -25.11
N GLU A 559 14.04 -44.50 -24.66
CA GLU A 559 12.80 -45.12 -24.22
C GLU A 559 12.03 -45.79 -25.37
N THR A 560 11.89 -45.12 -26.51
CA THR A 560 11.11 -45.65 -27.63
C THR A 560 11.88 -46.68 -28.45
N GLY A 561 13.22 -46.68 -28.35
CA GLY A 561 14.08 -47.58 -29.12
C GLY A 561 14.19 -47.21 -30.61
N ILE A 562 13.84 -45.98 -30.97
CA ILE A 562 13.94 -45.49 -32.35
C ILE A 562 15.41 -45.30 -32.73
N GLU A 563 15.76 -45.58 -33.98
CA GLU A 563 17.09 -45.27 -34.50
C GLU A 563 17.29 -43.74 -34.50
N PRO A 564 18.32 -43.18 -33.83
CA PRO A 564 18.46 -41.73 -33.69
C PRO A 564 18.54 -40.99 -35.03
N GLY A 565 19.11 -41.61 -36.07
CA GLY A 565 19.16 -41.11 -37.44
C GLY A 565 17.81 -40.89 -38.09
N GLN A 566 16.73 -41.48 -37.57
CA GLN A 566 15.36 -41.27 -38.04
C GLN A 566 14.66 -40.08 -37.38
N VAL A 567 15.27 -39.43 -36.39
CA VAL A 567 14.71 -38.24 -35.74
C VAL A 567 15.36 -36.99 -36.30
N GLU A 568 14.53 -36.05 -36.74
CA GLU A 568 14.94 -34.72 -37.16
C GLU A 568 14.24 -33.66 -36.29
N LEU A 569 15.01 -32.72 -35.73
CA LEU A 569 14.47 -31.60 -34.96
C LEU A 569 14.55 -30.32 -35.78
N GLU A 570 13.39 -29.70 -35.98
CA GLU A 570 13.27 -28.46 -36.75
C GLU A 570 13.33 -27.27 -35.78
N LEU A 571 14.28 -26.37 -36.05
CA LEU A 571 14.56 -25.21 -35.20
C LEU A 571 14.21 -23.94 -35.97
N THR A 572 13.45 -23.03 -35.38
CA THR A 572 13.21 -21.72 -36.01
C THR A 572 14.51 -20.89 -36.10
N GLU A 573 14.60 -20.03 -37.10
CA GLU A 573 15.77 -19.17 -37.35
C GLU A 573 16.19 -18.34 -36.11
N SER A 574 15.21 -17.82 -35.35
CA SER A 574 15.42 -16.99 -34.16
C SER A 574 16.26 -17.66 -33.07
N ILE A 575 16.20 -18.99 -32.97
CA ILE A 575 16.95 -19.78 -31.99
C ILE A 575 18.47 -19.64 -32.19
N LEU A 576 18.90 -19.48 -33.44
CA LEU A 576 20.33 -19.42 -33.79
C LEU A 576 21.00 -18.13 -33.33
N MET A 577 20.21 -17.10 -32.99
CA MET A 577 20.68 -15.78 -32.58
C MET A 577 20.98 -15.65 -31.08
N GLU A 578 20.72 -16.68 -30.28
CA GLU A 578 21.00 -16.69 -28.83
C GLU A 578 22.08 -17.72 -28.47
N PRO A 579 23.36 -17.43 -28.73
CA PRO A 579 24.43 -18.41 -28.54
C PRO A 579 24.81 -18.52 -27.05
N GLU A 580 24.38 -19.60 -26.40
CA GLU A 580 25.06 -20.12 -25.21
C GLU A 580 25.99 -21.26 -25.63
N ALA A 581 27.28 -21.17 -25.30
CA ALA A 581 28.27 -22.18 -25.65
C ALA A 581 27.87 -23.60 -25.19
N ARG A 582 27.25 -23.72 -24.01
CA ARG A 582 26.77 -25.00 -23.47
C ARG A 582 25.67 -25.65 -24.32
N ARG A 583 24.84 -24.85 -25.02
CA ARG A 583 23.77 -25.37 -25.88
C ARG A 583 24.34 -25.97 -27.16
N ILE A 584 25.33 -25.32 -27.76
CA ILE A 584 26.01 -25.81 -28.97
C ILE A 584 26.64 -27.19 -28.72
N ASP A 585 27.31 -27.39 -27.58
CA ASP A 585 27.87 -28.68 -27.19
C ASP A 585 26.79 -29.79 -27.09
N GLY A 586 25.62 -29.45 -26.55
CA GLY A 586 24.48 -30.37 -26.48
C GLY A 586 23.96 -30.79 -27.86
N PHE A 587 23.87 -29.85 -28.81
CA PHE A 587 23.50 -30.17 -30.20
C PHE A 587 24.51 -31.10 -30.87
N HIS A 588 25.81 -30.87 -30.67
CA HIS A 588 26.84 -31.79 -31.18
C HIS A 588 26.75 -33.18 -30.57
N ARG A 589 26.41 -33.28 -29.27
CA ARG A 589 26.19 -34.59 -28.61
C ARG A 589 25.02 -35.35 -29.21
N LEU A 590 23.87 -34.70 -29.43
CA LEU A 590 22.73 -35.33 -30.09
C LEU A 590 23.03 -35.70 -31.54
N ARG A 591 23.75 -34.84 -32.28
CA ARG A 591 24.20 -35.16 -33.63
C ARG A 591 25.11 -36.38 -33.66
N ALA A 592 26.00 -36.53 -32.67
CA ALA A 592 26.86 -37.71 -32.52
C ALA A 592 26.09 -38.99 -32.19
N LEU A 593 24.89 -38.89 -31.58
CA LEU A 593 23.98 -40.03 -31.44
C LEU A 593 23.31 -40.41 -32.76
N GLY A 594 23.16 -39.46 -33.68
CA GLY A 594 22.58 -39.65 -35.01
C GLY A 594 21.45 -38.66 -35.34
N VAL A 595 20.97 -37.87 -34.38
CA VAL A 595 19.83 -36.96 -34.56
C VAL A 595 20.14 -35.88 -35.60
N HIS A 596 19.19 -35.65 -36.51
CA HIS A 596 19.27 -34.61 -37.53
C HIS A 596 18.69 -33.30 -37.03
N PHE A 597 19.18 -32.19 -37.59
CA PHE A 597 18.72 -30.85 -37.29
C PHE A 597 18.49 -30.09 -38.58
N SER A 598 17.38 -29.37 -38.65
CA SER A 598 17.05 -28.45 -39.73
C SER A 598 16.70 -27.08 -39.19
N ILE A 599 16.85 -26.06 -40.04
CA ILE A 599 16.39 -24.71 -39.74
C ILE A 599 15.10 -24.47 -40.51
N ASP A 600 14.06 -24.10 -39.77
CA ASP A 600 12.74 -23.77 -40.27
C ASP A 600 12.53 -22.26 -40.45
N ASP A 601 11.54 -21.91 -41.26
CA ASP A 601 11.17 -20.52 -41.61
C ASP A 601 12.33 -19.65 -42.16
N PHE A 602 13.32 -20.27 -42.80
CA PHE A 602 14.57 -19.60 -43.14
C PHE A 602 14.37 -18.46 -44.15
N GLY A 603 14.84 -17.26 -43.79
CA GLY A 603 14.79 -16.06 -44.63
C GLY A 603 13.72 -15.04 -44.21
N THR A 604 12.87 -15.40 -43.26
CA THR A 604 11.88 -14.48 -42.66
C THR A 604 12.47 -13.62 -41.54
N GLY A 605 13.63 -14.01 -41.00
CA GLY A 605 14.34 -13.30 -39.93
C GLY A 605 15.66 -12.65 -40.36
N TYR A 606 16.37 -12.10 -39.36
CA TYR A 606 17.76 -11.71 -39.54
C TYR A 606 18.62 -12.93 -39.24
N SER A 607 19.25 -13.53 -40.25
CA SER A 607 20.22 -14.62 -40.07
C SER A 607 21.64 -14.09 -40.11
N SER A 608 22.45 -14.44 -39.13
CA SER A 608 23.90 -14.31 -39.24
C SER A 608 24.42 -15.64 -39.72
N LEU A 609 24.86 -15.69 -40.97
CA LEU A 609 25.49 -16.85 -41.61
C LEU A 609 26.62 -17.45 -40.78
N SER A 610 27.24 -16.63 -39.92
CA SER A 610 28.26 -17.07 -38.98
C SER A 610 27.74 -18.09 -37.93
N TYR A 611 26.45 -18.05 -37.58
CA TYR A 611 25.84 -19.00 -36.63
C TYR A 611 25.38 -20.28 -37.30
N VAL A 612 24.81 -20.22 -38.51
CA VAL A 612 24.45 -21.43 -39.28
C VAL A 612 25.66 -22.38 -39.40
N LYS A 613 26.86 -21.83 -39.56
CA LYS A 613 28.11 -22.61 -39.63
C LYS A 613 28.53 -23.27 -38.30
N ARG A 614 28.08 -22.78 -37.15
CA ARG A 614 28.46 -23.28 -35.82
C ARG A 614 27.55 -24.39 -35.31
N PHE A 615 26.29 -24.42 -35.73
CA PHE A 615 25.35 -25.45 -35.34
C PHE A 615 25.50 -26.69 -36.26
N PRO A 616 25.30 -27.92 -35.75
CA PRO A 616 25.36 -29.15 -36.55
C PRO A 616 24.09 -29.36 -37.39
N ILE A 617 23.72 -28.35 -38.18
CA ILE A 617 22.54 -28.37 -39.06
C ILE A 617 22.86 -29.20 -40.30
N GLY A 618 21.88 -29.97 -40.78
CA GLY A 618 21.97 -30.74 -42.01
C GLY A 618 21.07 -30.25 -43.15
N MET A 619 20.03 -29.46 -42.84
CA MET A 619 19.04 -29.03 -43.81
C MET A 619 18.52 -27.61 -43.55
N LEU A 620 18.20 -26.89 -44.62
CA LEU A 620 17.46 -25.63 -44.58
C LEU A 620 16.07 -25.80 -45.21
N LYS A 621 15.03 -25.30 -44.54
CA LYS A 621 13.65 -25.29 -45.01
C LYS A 621 13.31 -23.88 -45.50
N ILE A 622 12.93 -23.77 -46.78
CA ILE A 622 12.50 -22.50 -47.38
C ILE A 622 11.05 -22.26 -47.01
N ASP A 623 10.79 -21.15 -46.32
CA ASP A 623 9.44 -20.79 -45.88
C ASP A 623 8.46 -20.69 -47.05
N GLN A 624 7.21 -21.08 -46.78
CA GLN A 624 6.12 -21.05 -47.74
C GLN A 624 5.84 -19.64 -48.29
N SER A 625 6.17 -18.56 -47.57
CA SER A 625 5.92 -17.19 -48.04
C SER A 625 6.69 -16.90 -49.33
N PHE A 626 7.93 -17.37 -49.45
CA PHE A 626 8.73 -17.25 -50.67
C PHE A 626 8.28 -18.23 -51.75
N VAL A 627 7.81 -19.42 -51.38
CA VAL A 627 7.37 -20.43 -52.37
C VAL A 627 6.04 -20.06 -53.01
N ARG A 628 5.12 -19.43 -52.27
CA ARG A 628 3.80 -19.00 -52.77
C ARG A 628 3.87 -18.07 -53.98
N GLY A 629 4.84 -17.15 -54.00
CA GLY A 629 5.02 -16.21 -55.11
C GLY A 629 5.64 -16.80 -56.37
N LEU A 630 6.15 -18.04 -56.33
CA LEU A 630 6.85 -18.63 -57.46
C LEU A 630 5.88 -19.09 -58.57
N PRO A 631 6.27 -18.96 -59.86
CA PRO A 631 7.45 -18.25 -60.38
C PRO A 631 7.17 -16.77 -60.72
N GLY A 632 5.98 -16.24 -60.39
CA GLY A 632 5.50 -14.95 -60.89
C GLY A 632 6.10 -13.71 -60.21
N ASN A 633 6.49 -13.82 -58.95
CA ASN A 633 7.14 -12.74 -58.21
C ASN A 633 8.67 -12.83 -58.35
N ALA A 634 9.27 -11.79 -58.93
CA ALA A 634 10.70 -11.72 -59.16
C ALA A 634 11.53 -11.69 -57.86
N ASP A 635 11.01 -11.03 -56.82
CA ASP A 635 11.71 -10.94 -55.52
C ASP A 635 11.74 -12.31 -54.84
N ASP A 636 10.59 -12.99 -54.76
CA ASP A 636 10.48 -14.32 -54.17
C ASP A 636 11.32 -15.36 -54.93
N ALA A 637 11.34 -15.28 -56.27
CA ALA A 637 12.19 -16.12 -57.12
C ALA A 637 13.68 -15.86 -56.88
N GLY A 638 14.07 -14.59 -56.72
CA GLY A 638 15.44 -14.19 -56.40
C GLY A 638 15.89 -14.71 -55.03
N ILE A 639 15.07 -14.51 -54.00
CA ILE A 639 15.34 -14.96 -52.63
C ILE A 639 15.42 -16.48 -52.57
N THR A 640 14.45 -17.20 -53.15
CA THR A 640 14.45 -18.66 -53.17
C THR A 640 15.72 -19.22 -53.83
N THR A 641 16.12 -18.64 -54.98
CA THR A 641 17.33 -19.08 -55.69
C THR A 641 18.59 -18.82 -54.85
N ALA A 642 18.66 -17.67 -54.17
CA ALA A 642 19.78 -17.33 -53.30
C ALA A 642 19.88 -18.30 -52.10
N ILE A 643 18.76 -18.64 -51.46
CA ILE A 643 18.71 -19.59 -50.35
C ILE A 643 19.22 -20.97 -50.80
N ILE A 644 18.76 -21.47 -51.94
CA ILE A 644 19.20 -22.77 -52.48
C ILE A 644 20.71 -22.76 -52.78
N ALA A 645 21.21 -21.72 -53.45
CA ALA A 645 22.63 -21.62 -53.80
C ALA A 645 23.53 -21.57 -52.53
N MET A 646 23.05 -20.89 -51.50
CA MET A 646 23.74 -20.79 -50.22
C MET A 646 23.73 -22.12 -49.44
N ALA A 647 22.59 -22.81 -49.37
CA ALA A 647 22.48 -24.13 -48.76
C ALA A 647 23.52 -25.09 -49.36
N HIS A 648 23.58 -25.17 -50.69
CA HIS A 648 24.55 -25.99 -51.40
C HIS A 648 26.00 -25.57 -51.13
N SER A 649 26.28 -24.26 -51.06
CA SER A 649 27.63 -23.76 -50.76
C SER A 649 28.11 -24.11 -49.35
N LEU A 650 27.17 -24.32 -48.41
CA LEU A 650 27.44 -24.76 -47.05
C LEU A 650 27.39 -26.29 -46.88
N GLY A 651 27.09 -27.03 -47.96
CA GLY A 651 26.93 -28.49 -47.91
C GLY A 651 25.66 -28.95 -47.19
N LEU A 652 24.64 -28.09 -47.12
CA LEU A 652 23.35 -28.37 -46.50
C LEU A 652 22.35 -28.87 -47.54
N GLU A 653 21.47 -29.79 -47.12
CA GLU A 653 20.29 -30.14 -47.90
C GLU A 653 19.28 -28.98 -47.88
N VAL A 654 18.41 -28.91 -48.88
CA VAL A 654 17.36 -27.89 -48.96
C VAL A 654 16.01 -28.53 -49.27
N ILE A 655 14.98 -28.08 -48.54
CA ILE A 655 13.59 -28.43 -48.78
C ILE A 655 12.75 -27.16 -48.95
N ALA A 656 11.86 -27.14 -49.92
CA ALA A 656 10.90 -26.06 -50.10
C ALA A 656 9.52 -26.44 -49.56
N GLU A 657 8.95 -25.58 -48.73
CA GLU A 657 7.64 -25.78 -48.12
C GLU A 657 6.50 -25.09 -48.87
N GLY A 658 5.27 -25.55 -48.65
CA GLY A 658 4.10 -24.90 -49.25
C GLY A 658 4.03 -25.02 -50.78
N VAL A 659 4.60 -26.08 -51.37
CA VAL A 659 4.47 -26.34 -52.81
C VAL A 659 3.04 -26.79 -53.13
N GLU A 660 2.28 -25.93 -53.80
CA GLU A 660 0.86 -26.14 -54.12
C GLU A 660 0.60 -26.31 -55.61
N THR A 661 1.46 -25.79 -56.48
CA THR A 661 1.24 -25.78 -57.94
C THR A 661 2.38 -26.43 -58.70
N ARG A 662 2.08 -26.93 -59.91
CA ARG A 662 3.09 -27.52 -60.79
C ARG A 662 4.15 -26.51 -61.23
N ALA A 663 3.75 -25.24 -61.43
CA ALA A 663 4.68 -24.18 -61.80
C ALA A 663 5.73 -23.91 -60.71
N GLN A 664 5.33 -23.94 -59.43
CA GLN A 664 6.26 -23.84 -58.30
C GLN A 664 7.24 -25.02 -58.29
N LEU A 665 6.73 -26.25 -58.45
CA LEU A 665 7.55 -27.46 -58.52
C LEU A 665 8.58 -27.39 -59.66
N ASP A 666 8.16 -27.00 -60.86
CA ASP A 666 9.04 -26.93 -62.03
C ASP A 666 10.12 -25.86 -61.86
N PHE A 667 9.81 -24.74 -61.20
CA PHE A 667 10.81 -23.72 -60.83
C PHE A 667 11.83 -24.29 -59.84
N LEU A 668 11.36 -24.90 -58.75
CA LEU A 668 12.20 -25.46 -57.69
C LEU A 668 13.12 -26.56 -58.22
N ARG A 669 12.64 -27.43 -59.11
CA ARG A 669 13.45 -28.44 -59.81
C ARG A 669 14.56 -27.81 -60.65
N ARG A 670 14.26 -26.75 -61.43
CA ARG A 670 15.28 -26.04 -62.22
C ARG A 670 16.31 -25.33 -61.34
N ALA A 671 15.91 -24.88 -60.17
CA ALA A 671 16.79 -24.31 -59.17
C ALA A 671 17.60 -25.37 -58.40
N ASN A 672 17.45 -26.66 -58.70
CA ASN A 672 18.07 -27.80 -58.03
C ASN A 672 17.66 -27.96 -56.54
N CYS A 673 16.43 -27.59 -56.18
CA CYS A 673 15.85 -27.94 -54.88
C CYS A 673 15.45 -29.43 -54.88
N GLN A 674 16.11 -30.22 -54.02
CA GLN A 674 16.04 -31.70 -54.07
C GLN A 674 14.82 -32.27 -53.34
N LYS A 675 14.34 -31.59 -52.30
CA LYS A 675 13.22 -32.02 -51.48
C LYS A 675 12.12 -30.97 -51.50
N ILE A 676 10.90 -31.43 -51.39
CA ILE A 676 9.71 -30.58 -51.42
C ILE A 676 8.65 -31.10 -50.47
N GLN A 677 7.88 -30.17 -49.93
CA GLN A 677 6.72 -30.43 -49.10
C GLN A 677 5.61 -29.47 -49.48
N GLY A 678 4.38 -29.97 -49.57
CA GLY A 678 3.23 -29.12 -49.84
C GLY A 678 2.01 -29.88 -50.36
N TYR A 679 0.90 -29.15 -50.49
CA TYR A 679 -0.40 -29.72 -50.83
C TYR A 679 -0.50 -30.27 -52.25
N LEU A 680 0.45 -29.94 -53.13
CA LEU A 680 0.56 -30.55 -54.45
C LEU A 680 0.73 -32.07 -54.37
N PHE A 681 1.40 -32.57 -53.33
CA PHE A 681 1.63 -34.00 -53.12
C PHE A 681 0.66 -34.56 -52.08
N SER A 682 0.65 -33.97 -50.88
CA SER A 682 -0.26 -34.41 -49.83
C SER A 682 -0.47 -33.32 -48.80
N ARG A 683 -1.70 -33.26 -48.29
CA ARG A 683 -2.01 -32.56 -47.04
C ARG A 683 -1.55 -33.40 -45.85
N PRO A 684 -1.37 -32.82 -44.64
CA PRO A 684 -1.14 -33.59 -43.43
C PRO A 684 -2.23 -34.65 -43.25
N ARG A 685 -1.84 -35.91 -43.05
CA ARG A 685 -2.75 -37.07 -42.95
C ARG A 685 -2.61 -37.79 -41.60
N PRO A 686 -3.68 -38.45 -41.11
CA PRO A 686 -3.59 -39.28 -39.91
C PRO A 686 -2.68 -40.50 -40.14
N PRO A 687 -2.19 -41.14 -39.05
CA PRO A 687 -1.22 -42.23 -39.15
C PRO A 687 -1.61 -43.36 -40.11
N ASP A 688 -2.87 -43.80 -40.07
CA ASP A 688 -3.36 -44.92 -40.88
C ASP A 688 -3.35 -44.63 -42.39
N GLU A 689 -3.59 -43.38 -42.78
CA GLU A 689 -3.51 -42.94 -44.19
C GLU A 689 -2.05 -42.81 -44.64
N VAL A 690 -1.17 -42.35 -43.76
CA VAL A 690 0.27 -42.21 -44.04
C VAL A 690 0.90 -43.59 -44.23
N GLU A 691 0.47 -44.58 -43.45
CA GLU A 691 0.91 -45.97 -43.61
C GLU A 691 0.67 -46.50 -45.03
N GLN A 692 -0.47 -46.16 -45.63
CA GLN A 692 -0.79 -46.54 -47.01
C GLN A 692 0.12 -45.84 -48.02
N LEU A 693 0.47 -44.57 -47.78
CA LEU A 693 1.40 -43.83 -48.62
C LEU A 693 2.83 -44.40 -48.52
N LEU A 694 3.26 -44.77 -47.31
CA LEU A 694 4.56 -45.40 -47.09
C LEU A 694 4.68 -46.75 -47.82
N ARG A 695 3.61 -47.56 -47.85
CA ARG A 695 3.57 -48.81 -48.64
C ARG A 695 3.72 -48.58 -50.15
N GLN A 696 3.24 -47.44 -50.66
CA GLN A 696 3.43 -47.05 -52.06
C GLN A 696 4.84 -46.52 -52.34
N GLY A 697 5.49 -45.94 -51.32
CA GLY A 697 6.86 -45.43 -51.36
C GLY A 697 7.06 -44.12 -52.13
N SER A 698 6.10 -43.72 -52.98
CA SER A 698 6.16 -42.47 -53.75
C SER A 698 4.77 -41.86 -53.95
N ILE A 699 4.71 -40.53 -54.05
CA ILE A 699 3.50 -39.76 -54.28
C ILE A 699 3.66 -39.01 -55.60
N ARG A 700 2.71 -39.21 -56.52
CA ARG A 700 2.67 -38.46 -57.77
C ARG A 700 1.72 -37.28 -57.63
N PRO A 701 2.12 -36.07 -58.06
CA PRO A 701 1.21 -34.94 -58.09
C PRO A 701 0.11 -35.21 -59.11
N PRO A 702 -1.09 -34.63 -58.92
CA PRO A 702 -2.18 -34.75 -59.88
C PRO A 702 -1.76 -34.26 -61.28
N PRO A 703 -2.34 -34.83 -62.36
CA PRO A 703 -1.96 -34.52 -63.74
C PRO A 703 -2.20 -33.06 -64.13
#